data_AF-A0A2T4IHZ8-F1
#
_entry.id   AF-A0A2T4IHZ8-F1
#
_cell.length_a   1.000
_cell.length_b   1.000
_cell.length_c   1.000
_cell.angle_alpha   90.00
_cell.angle_beta   90.00
_cell.angle_gamma   90.00
#
_symmetry.space_group_name_H-M   'P 1'
#
loop_
_entity.id
_entity.type
_entity.pdbx_description
1 polymer ?
#
loop_
_entity_poly.entity_id
_entity_poly.type
_entity_poly.pdbx_seq_one_letter_code
_entity_poly.pdbx_strand_id
1 'polypeptide(L)'
;MAECTGSLAGTLPAAICGRVVLPMDAVQSIYQEAVAAQLAGRMEDAKVAYRRLLEEVPDHPEGHHNLGLLAYQEGEVEQALEHLMNAVEARPGEAEFWHSLIGVLVALSAFDHAHNALEQAGAAGIAAEELERMRQCIAAAEVPPPPEPVEPVQLSIDGEREEILAAVQRILVRSRAQKASGKKAELRGRIPERKVIDRMTRLFNAGELRELEQFAGKLTRSHPLHPAGWHFLGMARMRLGERLESLRALIKANELHPGDALMLDHLGTALTSFNYVAEAASLFELSLEIRPNKIDTIVRYANLAVSCRDLDRAEELARRAVEVAPCSAMACRMMAIVLLHRRSPLEAVPYLEQAIQADPTMGDAYQDLGYAYFSLGMLDKSVSTSELAVERNPENAAAYSNLLFFMTHQENLSPEEVLRKHLGFGERFEVPLGDPRPHENDRNPERRLRIGFVSADFYNHAVAHFLMPVLEHIDRDRFDLFAFHNTVKFDETSEKLKSLFKYWVAVSHVSDRDLAEIVRACRIDVLIDLSGHTAGNRLLTFARKPAPVQMSWIGYVDTTGLRSIDYYVTDRFLAPLGQFDEHFSERLLRLDSAVAFTFDQDAPPVGPAPMLRNGFVTFGSFNRPGKITSTTLDLWAALLNAVPDARILIGSVETEDTQRHLTQELSLRCVSEGRLRFLPRVTLRAYLEAHNEVDILLDTFPYNAGTTALHSLWMGVPVLTMNGSRMLSNVGAALMSKAELPDFVGEDGEDFVSKGAALAKQPHLLAGIRAGMRERLMRQQLFSARYVTRCLEGGFRSAWLDWCARRE
;
A
#
# COMPACT_ATOMS: atom_id res chain seq x y z
N MET A 1 -48.99 45.52 39.43
CA MET A 1 -50.26 44.98 39.95
C MET A 1 -50.04 43.48 40.10
N ALA A 2 -49.52 43.01 41.24
CA ALA A 2 -50.31 42.51 42.39
C ALA A 2 -51.10 41.25 41.99
N GLU A 3 -50.66 40.03 42.37
CA GLU A 3 -51.09 39.27 43.57
C GLU A 3 -52.56 38.80 43.47
N CYS A 4 -53.05 37.64 43.90
CA CYS A 4 -52.56 36.37 44.46
C CYS A 4 -53.81 35.46 44.61
N THR A 5 -53.66 34.20 45.05
CA THR A 5 -54.70 33.23 45.54
C THR A 5 -55.56 32.53 44.46
N GLY A 6 -55.93 31.24 44.51
CA GLY A 6 -55.78 30.16 45.49
C GLY A 6 -57.00 29.21 45.43
N SER A 7 -56.76 27.93 45.09
CA SER A 7 -57.42 26.68 45.54
C SER A 7 -58.92 26.32 45.32
N LEU A 8 -59.12 25.21 44.60
CA LEU A 8 -60.01 24.02 44.77
C LEU A 8 -61.53 24.14 45.08
N ALA A 9 -62.38 23.56 44.20
CA ALA A 9 -63.24 22.38 44.48
C ALA A 9 -64.24 21.98 43.35
N GLY A 10 -64.24 20.68 42.98
CA GLY A 10 -65.35 19.87 42.39
C GLY A 10 -65.53 19.88 40.86
N THR A 11 -65.77 18.79 40.10
CA THR A 11 -65.83 17.32 40.32
C THR A 11 -65.91 16.62 38.94
N LEU A 12 -65.36 15.40 38.82
CA LEU A 12 -65.33 14.43 37.69
C LEU A 12 -66.72 13.84 37.31
N PRO A 13 -66.89 13.20 36.12
CA PRO A 13 -66.54 11.78 35.89
C PRO A 13 -65.74 11.53 34.58
N ALA A 14 -64.59 10.85 34.59
CA ALA A 14 -64.37 9.39 34.59
C ALA A 14 -64.91 8.67 33.33
N ALA A 15 -64.00 8.38 32.40
CA ALA A 15 -64.16 7.32 31.39
C ALA A 15 -62.92 6.41 31.46
N ILE A 16 -63.13 5.21 31.99
CA ILE A 16 -62.18 4.10 32.11
C ILE A 16 -62.21 3.36 30.78
N CYS A 17 -61.08 3.31 30.05
CA CYS A 17 -60.89 2.35 28.98
C CYS A 17 -60.27 1.09 29.59
N GLY A 18 -61.11 0.10 29.90
CA GLY A 18 -60.67 -1.16 30.48
C GLY A 18 -59.96 -2.03 29.44
N ARG A 19 -58.66 -2.27 29.64
CA ARG A 19 -57.99 -3.43 29.05
C ARG A 19 -58.68 -4.69 29.57
N VAL A 20 -59.15 -5.52 28.65
CA VAL A 20 -59.68 -6.85 28.98
C VAL A 20 -58.49 -7.70 29.43
N VAL A 21 -58.42 -8.00 30.72
CA VAL A 21 -57.46 -8.97 31.25
C VAL A 21 -57.96 -10.35 30.84
N LEU A 22 -57.26 -11.00 29.90
CA LEU A 22 -57.54 -12.39 29.53
C LEU A 22 -57.30 -13.32 30.74
N PRO A 23 -58.02 -14.45 30.84
CA PRO A 23 -57.76 -15.45 31.87
C PRO A 23 -56.30 -15.91 31.81
N MET A 24 -55.66 -16.14 32.96
CA MET A 24 -54.28 -16.66 33.09
C MET A 24 -53.96 -17.80 32.10
N ASP A 25 -54.94 -18.66 31.80
CA ASP A 25 -54.79 -19.78 30.87
C ASP A 25 -54.49 -19.36 29.42
N ALA A 26 -54.98 -18.22 28.96
CA ALA A 26 -54.77 -17.74 27.59
C ALA A 26 -53.38 -17.12 27.39
N VAL A 27 -52.89 -16.34 28.36
CA VAL A 27 -51.52 -15.77 28.35
C VAL A 27 -50.48 -16.89 28.41
N GLN A 28 -50.70 -17.88 29.29
CA GLN A 28 -49.85 -19.07 29.39
C GLN A 28 -49.81 -19.86 28.08
N SER A 29 -50.95 -19.96 27.38
CA SER A 29 -51.02 -20.63 26.07
C SER A 29 -50.21 -19.90 24.99
N ILE A 30 -50.23 -18.56 24.95
CA ILE A 30 -49.46 -17.77 23.97
C ILE A 30 -47.96 -17.90 24.24
N TYR A 31 -47.55 -17.84 25.51
CA TYR A 31 -46.15 -18.03 25.89
C TYR A 31 -45.65 -19.45 25.55
N GLN A 32 -46.45 -20.49 25.83
CA GLN A 32 -46.10 -21.87 25.46
C GLN A 32 -45.99 -22.07 23.93
N GLU A 33 -46.83 -21.42 23.14
CA GLU A 33 -46.74 -21.42 21.68
C GLU A 33 -45.43 -20.78 21.20
N ALA A 34 -45.05 -19.63 21.77
CA ALA A 34 -43.82 -18.93 21.44
C ALA A 34 -42.57 -19.77 21.77
N VAL A 35 -42.53 -20.36 22.97
CA VAL A 35 -41.43 -21.26 23.39
C VAL A 35 -41.38 -22.50 22.51
N ALA A 36 -42.53 -23.09 22.15
CA ALA A 36 -42.57 -24.27 21.27
C ALA A 36 -42.08 -23.95 19.85
N ALA A 37 -42.37 -22.76 19.31
CA ALA A 37 -41.84 -22.30 18.04
C ALA A 37 -40.32 -22.11 18.08
N GLN A 38 -39.80 -21.51 19.16
CA GLN A 38 -38.38 -21.30 19.40
C GLN A 38 -37.63 -22.64 19.50
N LEU A 39 -38.13 -23.59 20.31
CA LEU A 39 -37.54 -24.93 20.45
C LEU A 39 -37.57 -25.73 19.14
N ALA A 40 -38.55 -25.45 18.27
CA ALA A 40 -38.67 -26.09 16.96
C ALA A 40 -37.86 -25.40 15.85
N GLY A 41 -37.02 -24.40 16.17
CA GLY A 41 -36.18 -23.71 15.19
C GLY A 41 -36.90 -22.65 14.35
N ARG A 42 -38.18 -22.36 14.62
CA ARG A 42 -38.99 -21.40 13.86
C ARG A 42 -38.89 -20.00 14.50
N MET A 43 -37.77 -19.33 14.26
CA MET A 43 -37.40 -18.07 14.94
C MET A 43 -38.37 -16.91 14.65
N GLU A 44 -38.81 -16.75 13.41
CA GLU A 44 -39.78 -15.70 13.04
C GLU A 44 -41.15 -15.91 13.70
N ASP A 45 -41.65 -17.15 13.70
CA ASP A 45 -42.91 -17.50 14.36
C ASP A 45 -42.81 -17.23 15.87
N ALA A 46 -41.66 -17.55 16.49
CA ALA A 46 -41.41 -17.27 17.90
C ALA A 46 -41.39 -15.77 18.19
N LYS A 47 -40.69 -14.96 17.38
CA LYS A 47 -40.67 -13.50 17.53
C LYS A 47 -42.06 -12.89 17.40
N VAL A 48 -42.85 -13.32 16.42
CA VAL A 48 -44.25 -12.87 16.25
C VAL A 48 -45.09 -13.24 17.47
N ALA A 49 -44.95 -14.46 17.98
CA ALA A 49 -45.70 -14.91 19.15
C ALA A 49 -45.29 -14.17 20.43
N TYR A 50 -44.00 -13.88 20.63
CA TYR A 50 -43.53 -13.06 21.76
C TYR A 50 -43.97 -11.60 21.65
N ARG A 51 -43.96 -10.98 20.46
CA ARG A 51 -44.52 -9.63 20.28
C ARG A 51 -46.01 -9.59 20.61
N ARG A 52 -46.79 -10.57 20.14
CA ARG A 52 -48.21 -10.71 20.48
C ARG A 52 -48.42 -10.89 21.98
N LEU A 53 -47.55 -11.66 22.66
CA LEU A 53 -47.59 -11.80 24.12
C LEU A 53 -47.39 -10.45 24.81
N LEU A 54 -46.43 -9.64 24.35
CA LEU A 54 -46.10 -8.33 24.91
C LEU A 54 -47.13 -7.25 24.55
N GLU A 55 -47.90 -7.40 23.46
CA GLU A 55 -49.06 -6.54 23.19
C GLU A 55 -50.17 -6.72 24.23
N GLU A 56 -50.40 -7.96 24.66
CA GLU A 56 -51.42 -8.32 25.65
C GLU A 56 -50.95 -8.06 27.10
N VAL A 57 -49.70 -8.42 27.40
CA VAL A 57 -49.06 -8.22 28.70
C VAL A 57 -47.70 -7.54 28.49
N PRO A 58 -47.68 -6.19 28.44
CA PRO A 58 -46.46 -5.43 28.16
C PRO A 58 -45.30 -5.73 29.12
N ASP A 59 -45.58 -5.92 30.41
CA ASP A 59 -44.52 -6.16 31.40
C ASP A 59 -44.24 -7.67 31.61
N HIS A 60 -44.48 -8.51 30.60
CA HIS A 60 -44.25 -9.97 30.73
C HIS A 60 -42.75 -10.28 30.74
N PRO A 61 -42.17 -10.74 31.87
CA PRO A 61 -40.72 -10.80 32.03
C PRO A 61 -40.05 -11.83 31.11
N GLU A 62 -40.58 -13.05 31.03
CA GLU A 62 -40.00 -14.10 30.19
C GLU A 62 -40.19 -13.84 28.68
N GLY A 63 -41.20 -13.04 28.31
CA GLY A 63 -41.46 -12.65 26.93
C GLY A 63 -40.40 -11.64 26.45
N HIS A 64 -40.11 -10.65 27.29
CA HIS A 64 -39.03 -9.69 27.07
C HIS A 64 -37.66 -10.37 27.07
N HIS A 65 -37.38 -11.26 28.01
CA HIS A 65 -36.11 -11.99 28.08
C HIS A 65 -35.83 -12.82 26.82
N ASN A 66 -36.79 -13.65 26.39
CA ASN A 66 -36.62 -14.50 25.21
C ASN A 66 -36.59 -13.70 23.90
N LEU A 67 -37.40 -12.65 23.76
CA LEU A 67 -37.36 -11.79 22.58
C LEU A 67 -36.05 -11.01 22.48
N GLY A 68 -35.51 -10.55 23.61
CA GLY A 68 -34.20 -9.89 23.67
C GLY A 68 -33.04 -10.80 23.25
N LEU A 69 -33.04 -12.05 23.69
CA LEU A 69 -32.06 -13.05 23.25
C LEU A 69 -32.17 -13.38 21.75
N LEU A 70 -33.40 -13.48 21.22
CA LEU A 70 -33.63 -13.71 19.78
C LEU A 70 -33.22 -12.50 18.92
N ALA A 71 -33.49 -11.28 19.39
CA ALA A 71 -33.03 -10.05 18.74
C ALA A 71 -31.50 -9.98 18.70
N TYR A 72 -30.82 -10.38 19.79
CA TYR A 72 -29.37 -10.43 19.83
C TYR A 72 -28.78 -11.45 18.84
N GLN A 73 -29.38 -12.63 18.71
CA GLN A 73 -28.94 -13.66 17.76
C GLN A 73 -29.02 -13.21 16.29
N GLU A 74 -29.94 -12.30 15.96
CA GLU A 74 -30.09 -11.74 14.61
C GLU A 74 -29.30 -10.44 14.40
N GLY A 75 -28.56 -9.98 15.42
CA GLY A 75 -27.76 -8.76 15.36
C GLY A 75 -28.54 -7.47 15.59
N GLU A 76 -29.78 -7.54 16.07
CA GLU A 76 -30.65 -6.39 16.38
C GLU A 76 -30.32 -5.85 17.80
N VAL A 77 -29.13 -5.27 17.96
CA VAL A 77 -28.55 -4.92 19.28
C VAL A 77 -29.41 -3.96 20.11
N GLU A 78 -29.99 -2.93 19.50
CA GLU A 78 -30.80 -1.93 20.21
C GLU A 78 -32.07 -2.55 20.80
N GLN A 79 -32.81 -3.33 20.00
CA GLN A 79 -33.99 -4.07 20.44
C GLN A 79 -33.65 -5.13 21.49
N ALA A 80 -32.49 -5.77 21.37
CA ALA A 80 -32.03 -6.77 22.32
C ALA A 80 -31.81 -6.16 23.72
N LEU A 81 -31.11 -5.03 23.79
CA LEU A 81 -30.85 -4.34 25.05
C LEU A 81 -32.13 -3.78 25.66
N GLU A 82 -33.02 -3.17 24.85
CA GLU A 82 -34.31 -2.66 25.32
C GLU A 82 -35.15 -3.77 25.98
N HIS A 83 -35.30 -4.92 25.31
CA HIS A 83 -36.08 -6.03 25.84
C HIS A 83 -35.42 -6.69 27.06
N LEU A 84 -34.10 -6.84 27.09
CA LEU A 84 -33.41 -7.40 28.26
C LEU A 84 -33.47 -6.46 29.48
N MET A 85 -33.43 -5.14 29.27
CA MET A 85 -33.67 -4.14 30.32
C MET A 85 -35.10 -4.24 30.86
N ASN A 86 -36.10 -4.33 29.99
CA ASN A 86 -37.50 -4.49 30.43
C ASN A 86 -37.71 -5.80 31.21
N ALA A 87 -36.99 -6.88 30.87
CA ALA A 87 -37.07 -8.14 31.62
C ALA A 87 -36.54 -8.03 33.05
N VAL A 88 -35.38 -7.37 33.24
CA VAL A 88 -34.82 -7.14 34.59
C VAL A 88 -35.65 -6.14 35.39
N GLU A 89 -36.27 -5.15 34.75
CA GLU A 89 -37.20 -4.23 35.42
C GLU A 89 -38.49 -4.93 35.87
N ALA A 90 -39.05 -5.81 35.03
CA ALA A 90 -40.27 -6.55 35.34
C ALA A 90 -40.08 -7.58 36.47
N ARG A 91 -38.91 -8.21 36.57
CA ARG A 91 -38.57 -9.13 37.66
C ARG A 91 -37.10 -8.99 38.09
N PRO A 92 -36.78 -8.00 38.94
CA PRO A 92 -35.40 -7.71 39.35
C PRO A 92 -34.73 -8.84 40.14
N GLY A 93 -35.52 -9.71 40.81
CA GLY A 93 -35.01 -10.83 41.59
C GLY A 93 -34.62 -12.08 40.79
N GLU A 94 -34.77 -12.07 39.47
CA GLU A 94 -34.46 -13.21 38.60
C GLU A 94 -33.02 -13.13 38.08
N ALA A 95 -32.14 -14.02 38.55
CA ALA A 95 -30.72 -13.97 38.21
C ALA A 95 -30.44 -14.21 36.72
N GLU A 96 -31.27 -15.04 36.05
CA GLU A 96 -31.10 -15.39 34.64
C GLU A 96 -31.22 -14.17 33.69
N PHE A 97 -32.08 -13.21 34.04
CA PHE A 97 -32.26 -12.00 33.23
C PHE A 97 -31.06 -11.07 33.32
N TRP A 98 -30.50 -10.90 34.52
CA TRP A 98 -29.26 -10.16 34.74
C TRP A 98 -28.07 -10.82 34.05
N HIS A 99 -27.97 -12.16 34.09
CA HIS A 99 -26.94 -12.91 33.35
C HIS A 99 -27.02 -12.65 31.85
N SER A 100 -28.22 -12.61 31.30
CA SER A 100 -28.44 -12.40 29.87
C SER A 100 -28.12 -10.96 29.45
N LEU A 101 -28.55 -9.96 30.23
CA LEU A 101 -28.23 -8.56 30.01
C LEU A 101 -26.72 -8.29 30.11
N ILE A 102 -26.08 -8.76 31.19
CA ILE A 102 -24.63 -8.61 31.39
C ILE A 102 -23.85 -9.36 30.31
N GLY A 103 -24.28 -10.57 29.94
CA GLY A 103 -23.66 -11.36 28.88
C GLY A 103 -23.69 -10.65 27.52
N VAL A 104 -24.80 -10.02 27.16
CA VAL A 104 -24.91 -9.20 25.94
C VAL A 104 -24.02 -7.95 26.03
N LEU A 105 -24.02 -7.24 27.16
CA LEU A 105 -23.16 -6.06 27.35
C LEU A 105 -21.66 -6.41 27.28
N VAL A 106 -21.27 -7.55 27.86
CA VAL A 106 -19.90 -8.09 27.78
C VAL A 106 -19.53 -8.45 26.35
N ALA A 107 -20.42 -9.13 25.61
CA ALA A 107 -20.18 -9.48 24.22
C ALA A 107 -20.07 -8.26 23.29
N LEU A 108 -20.75 -7.16 23.64
CA LEU A 108 -20.63 -5.85 22.97
C LEU A 108 -19.43 -5.02 23.46
N SER A 109 -18.60 -5.55 24.36
CA SER A 109 -17.47 -4.83 25.00
C SER A 109 -17.89 -3.56 25.74
N ALA A 110 -19.14 -3.46 26.21
CA ALA A 110 -19.69 -2.34 26.96
C ALA A 110 -19.50 -2.55 28.48
N PHE A 111 -18.24 -2.68 28.92
CA PHE A 111 -17.90 -3.08 30.29
C PHE A 111 -18.41 -2.13 31.39
N ASP A 112 -18.38 -0.82 31.15
CA ASP A 112 -18.93 0.16 32.09
C ASP A 112 -20.44 -0.07 32.34
N HIS A 113 -21.18 -0.45 31.29
CA HIS A 113 -22.60 -0.76 31.40
C HIS A 113 -22.83 -2.12 32.06
N ALA A 114 -21.95 -3.10 31.80
CA ALA A 114 -21.99 -4.41 32.45
C ALA A 114 -21.75 -4.32 33.97
N HIS A 115 -20.79 -3.51 34.41
CA HIS A 115 -20.56 -3.23 35.83
C HIS A 115 -21.73 -2.50 36.48
N ASN A 116 -22.31 -1.51 35.80
CA ASN A 116 -23.52 -0.84 36.30
C ASN A 116 -24.69 -1.82 36.45
N ALA A 117 -24.92 -2.69 35.46
CA ALA A 117 -25.93 -3.74 35.56
C ALA A 117 -25.64 -4.72 36.71
N LEU A 118 -24.37 -5.05 36.98
CA LEU A 118 -23.98 -5.88 38.13
C LEU A 118 -24.30 -5.21 39.47
N GLU A 119 -24.05 -3.89 39.60
CA GLU A 119 -24.41 -3.14 40.81
C GLU A 119 -25.93 -3.12 41.02
N GLN A 120 -26.70 -2.92 39.94
CA GLN A 120 -28.16 -2.95 39.99
C GLN A 120 -28.71 -4.33 40.34
N ALA A 121 -28.13 -5.41 39.81
CA ALA A 121 -28.46 -6.78 40.20
C ALA A 121 -28.23 -7.01 41.70
N GLY A 122 -27.15 -6.45 42.26
CA GLY A 122 -26.88 -6.50 43.70
C GLY A 122 -27.93 -5.75 44.52
N ALA A 123 -28.33 -4.56 44.07
CA ALA A 123 -29.40 -3.78 44.69
C ALA A 123 -30.77 -4.47 44.59
N ALA A 124 -30.99 -5.27 43.55
CA ALA A 124 -32.20 -6.07 43.33
C ALA A 124 -32.29 -7.34 44.19
N GLY A 125 -31.27 -7.64 44.99
CA GLY A 125 -31.27 -8.76 45.95
C GLY A 125 -30.83 -10.10 45.36
N ILE A 126 -30.13 -10.10 44.22
CA ILE A 126 -29.52 -11.32 43.65
C ILE A 126 -28.49 -11.90 44.63
N ALA A 127 -28.50 -13.23 44.78
CA ALA A 127 -27.62 -13.92 45.72
C ALA A 127 -26.13 -13.65 45.43
N ALA A 128 -25.33 -13.52 46.49
CA ALA A 128 -23.91 -13.19 46.38
C ALA A 128 -23.11 -14.16 45.48
N GLU A 129 -23.51 -15.44 45.45
CA GLU A 129 -22.91 -16.47 44.59
C GLU A 129 -23.15 -16.21 43.10
N GLU A 130 -24.34 -15.73 42.72
CA GLU A 130 -24.67 -15.39 41.33
C GLU A 130 -24.04 -14.07 40.90
N LEU A 131 -23.99 -13.06 41.79
CA LEU A 131 -23.27 -11.82 41.54
C LEU A 131 -21.77 -12.07 41.35
N GLU A 132 -21.19 -13.00 42.10
CA GLU A 132 -19.79 -13.35 41.94
C GLU A 132 -19.52 -14.07 40.60
N ARG A 133 -20.46 -14.91 40.12
CA ARG A 133 -20.37 -15.49 38.76
C ARG A 133 -20.44 -14.42 37.67
N MET A 134 -21.36 -13.47 37.79
CA MET A 134 -21.48 -12.34 36.84
C MET A 134 -20.22 -11.46 36.87
N ARG A 135 -19.69 -11.17 38.07
CA ARG A 135 -18.43 -10.42 38.26
C ARG A 135 -17.25 -11.16 37.64
N GLN A 136 -17.17 -12.48 37.81
CA GLN A 136 -16.15 -13.32 37.17
C GLN A 136 -16.29 -13.33 35.65
N CYS A 137 -17.52 -13.30 35.12
CA CYS A 137 -17.77 -13.19 33.68
C CYS A 137 -17.27 -11.85 33.11
N ILE A 138 -17.58 -10.74 33.78
CA ILE A 138 -17.08 -9.41 33.39
C ILE A 138 -15.56 -9.35 33.52
N ALA A 139 -14.99 -9.77 34.66
CA ALA A 139 -13.55 -9.75 34.90
C ALA A 139 -12.78 -10.67 33.93
N ALA A 140 -13.31 -11.83 33.58
CA ALA A 140 -12.71 -12.73 32.59
C ALA A 140 -12.69 -12.14 31.17
N ALA A 141 -13.65 -11.26 30.85
CA ALA A 141 -13.70 -10.54 29.58
C ALA A 141 -12.94 -9.20 29.61
N GLU A 142 -12.75 -8.59 30.79
CA GLU A 142 -11.97 -7.35 31.00
C GLU A 142 -10.47 -7.58 31.13
N VAL A 143 -10.06 -8.72 31.70
CA VAL A 143 -8.67 -9.17 31.64
C VAL A 143 -8.39 -9.38 30.16
N PRO A 144 -7.53 -8.53 29.52
CA PRO A 144 -7.12 -8.85 28.17
C PRO A 144 -6.51 -10.25 28.28
N PRO A 145 -6.92 -11.21 27.45
CA PRO A 145 -6.34 -12.53 27.50
C PRO A 145 -4.81 -12.34 27.53
N PRO A 146 -4.06 -13.07 28.40
CA PRO A 146 -2.60 -13.07 28.28
C PRO A 146 -2.35 -13.26 26.79
N PRO A 147 -1.50 -12.45 26.15
CA PRO A 147 -1.41 -12.49 24.71
C PRO A 147 -1.27 -13.96 24.39
N GLU A 148 -2.30 -14.52 23.75
CA GLU A 148 -2.07 -15.70 22.98
C GLU A 148 -0.82 -15.33 22.16
N PRO A 149 0.00 -16.28 21.71
CA PRO A 149 0.51 -16.03 20.38
C PRO A 149 -0.76 -15.73 19.58
N VAL A 150 -1.06 -14.44 19.42
CA VAL A 150 -1.77 -13.91 18.30
C VAL A 150 -0.78 -14.31 17.24
N GLU A 151 -0.96 -15.55 16.78
CA GLU A 151 -0.64 -15.89 15.43
C GLU A 151 -1.06 -14.64 14.70
N PRO A 152 -0.09 -13.98 14.04
CA PRO A 152 -0.34 -12.68 13.43
C PRO A 152 -1.72 -12.77 12.83
N VAL A 153 -2.60 -11.79 13.04
CA VAL A 153 -3.82 -11.72 12.25
C VAL A 153 -3.40 -11.46 10.79
N GLN A 154 -2.75 -12.43 10.16
CA GLN A 154 -3.24 -13.08 8.98
C GLN A 154 -4.73 -13.24 9.23
N LEU A 155 -5.50 -12.30 8.70
CA LEU A 155 -6.79 -12.68 8.12
C LEU A 155 -6.52 -14.00 7.39
N SER A 156 -6.90 -15.13 8.00
CA SER A 156 -6.45 -16.45 7.54
C SER A 156 -7.19 -16.74 6.24
N ILE A 157 -6.59 -16.34 5.14
CA ILE A 157 -6.96 -16.78 3.80
C ILE A 157 -6.74 -18.31 3.69
N ASP A 158 -6.09 -18.97 4.65
CA ASP A 158 -5.73 -20.38 4.57
C ASP A 158 -6.93 -21.33 4.39
N GLY A 159 -8.05 -21.09 5.07
CA GLY A 159 -9.28 -21.87 4.85
C GLY A 159 -9.90 -21.64 3.46
N GLU A 160 -9.90 -20.40 2.99
CA GLU A 160 -10.37 -20.05 1.64
C GLU A 160 -9.40 -20.56 0.55
N ARG A 161 -8.10 -20.58 0.84
CA ARG A 161 -7.03 -21.03 -0.04
C ARG A 161 -7.19 -22.49 -0.36
N GLU A 162 -7.35 -23.36 0.64
CA GLU A 162 -7.54 -24.79 0.40
C GLU A 162 -8.78 -25.05 -0.47
N GLU A 163 -9.88 -24.33 -0.23
CA GLU A 163 -11.10 -24.45 -1.02
C GLU A 163 -10.88 -24.00 -2.48
N ILE A 164 -10.23 -22.85 -2.68
CA ILE A 164 -9.86 -22.32 -4.01
C ILE A 164 -9.00 -23.33 -4.76
N LEU A 165 -7.92 -23.82 -4.14
CA LEU A 165 -6.98 -24.75 -4.78
C LEU A 165 -7.67 -26.07 -5.14
N ALA A 166 -8.52 -26.60 -4.25
CA ALA A 166 -9.30 -27.78 -4.51
C ALA A 166 -10.29 -27.57 -5.68
N ALA A 167 -10.92 -26.38 -5.77
CA ALA A 167 -11.82 -26.04 -6.87
C ALA A 167 -11.08 -25.96 -8.21
N VAL A 168 -9.91 -25.32 -8.25
CA VAL A 168 -9.06 -25.23 -9.46
C VAL A 168 -8.64 -26.62 -9.92
N GLN A 169 -8.24 -27.50 -9.01
CA GLN A 169 -7.87 -28.87 -9.36
C GLN A 169 -9.05 -29.65 -9.98
N ARG A 170 -10.27 -29.50 -9.45
CA ARG A 170 -11.48 -30.07 -10.06
C ARG A 170 -11.73 -29.53 -11.46
N ILE A 171 -11.53 -28.23 -11.67
CA ILE A 171 -11.69 -27.57 -12.98
C ILE A 171 -10.68 -28.12 -13.99
N LEU A 172 -9.40 -28.27 -13.61
CA LEU A 172 -8.36 -28.83 -14.47
C LEU A 172 -8.70 -30.26 -14.92
N VAL A 173 -9.10 -31.12 -13.99
CA VAL A 173 -9.50 -32.51 -14.28
C VAL A 173 -10.70 -32.55 -15.23
N ARG A 174 -11.77 -31.81 -14.92
CA ARG A 174 -12.99 -31.77 -15.76
C ARG A 174 -12.72 -31.19 -17.13
N SER A 175 -11.90 -30.14 -17.23
CA SER A 175 -11.57 -29.48 -18.50
C SER A 175 -10.69 -30.37 -19.38
N ARG A 176 -9.73 -31.12 -18.82
CA ARG A 176 -8.95 -32.14 -19.55
C ARG A 176 -9.85 -33.28 -20.05
N ALA A 177 -10.76 -33.77 -19.21
CA ALA A 177 -11.73 -34.79 -19.62
C ALA A 177 -12.66 -34.28 -20.75
N GLN A 178 -13.12 -33.03 -20.65
CA GLN A 178 -13.94 -32.39 -21.69
C GLN A 178 -13.17 -32.30 -23.02
N LYS A 179 -11.93 -31.81 -22.99
CA LYS A 179 -11.03 -31.76 -24.16
C LYS A 179 -10.85 -33.14 -24.79
N ALA A 180 -10.53 -34.16 -23.98
CA ALA A 180 -10.31 -35.53 -24.45
C ALA A 180 -11.58 -36.14 -25.10
N SER A 181 -12.77 -35.77 -24.62
CA SER A 181 -14.03 -36.25 -25.21
C SER A 181 -14.33 -35.69 -26.60
N GLY A 182 -13.71 -34.56 -26.99
CA GLY A 182 -13.99 -33.84 -28.24
C GLY A 182 -15.39 -33.23 -28.35
N LYS A 183 -16.27 -33.44 -27.36
CA LYS A 183 -17.64 -32.88 -27.35
C LYS A 183 -17.63 -31.43 -26.88
N LYS A 184 -18.58 -30.62 -27.35
CA LYS A 184 -18.83 -29.30 -26.75
C LYS A 184 -19.46 -29.49 -25.38
N ALA A 185 -19.02 -28.72 -24.39
CA ALA A 185 -19.65 -28.72 -23.08
C ALA A 185 -21.08 -28.20 -23.21
N GLU A 186 -22.06 -28.93 -22.67
CA GLU A 186 -23.45 -28.47 -22.65
C GLU A 186 -23.60 -27.36 -21.62
N LEU A 187 -24.12 -26.22 -22.06
CA LEU A 187 -24.47 -25.12 -21.17
C LEU A 187 -25.64 -25.54 -20.28
N ARG A 188 -25.50 -25.29 -18.97
CA ARG A 188 -26.53 -25.61 -17.99
C ARG A 188 -27.47 -24.41 -17.79
N GLY A 189 -28.75 -24.69 -17.54
CA GLY A 189 -29.76 -23.68 -17.19
C GLY A 189 -30.34 -22.89 -18.36
N ARG A 190 -31.19 -21.91 -18.02
CA ARG A 190 -31.86 -21.05 -19.00
C ARG A 190 -30.82 -20.16 -19.71
N ILE A 191 -30.87 -20.11 -21.03
CA ILE A 191 -29.96 -19.31 -21.86
C ILE A 191 -30.42 -17.83 -21.79
N PRO A 192 -29.58 -16.89 -21.34
CA PRO A 192 -29.88 -15.46 -21.43
C PRO A 192 -30.07 -15.03 -22.88
N GLU A 193 -30.95 -14.07 -23.13
CA GLU A 193 -31.10 -13.51 -24.48
C GLU A 193 -29.76 -12.96 -24.99
N ARG A 194 -29.48 -13.12 -26.29
CA ARG A 194 -28.25 -12.62 -26.92
C ARG A 194 -27.99 -11.14 -26.63
N LYS A 195 -29.05 -10.33 -26.61
CA LYS A 195 -29.01 -8.90 -26.27
C LYS A 195 -28.44 -8.63 -24.86
N VAL A 196 -28.63 -9.54 -23.91
CA VAL A 196 -28.09 -9.45 -22.55
C VAL A 196 -26.59 -9.64 -22.55
N ILE A 197 -26.09 -10.63 -23.30
CA ILE A 197 -24.65 -10.86 -23.47
C ILE A 197 -23.99 -9.70 -24.20
N ASP A 198 -24.61 -9.21 -25.29
CA ASP A 198 -24.12 -8.07 -26.05
C ASP A 198 -24.05 -6.79 -25.19
N ARG A 199 -24.99 -6.61 -24.26
CA ARG A 199 -24.93 -5.51 -23.29
C ARG A 199 -23.74 -5.66 -22.33
N MET A 200 -23.53 -6.84 -21.73
CA MET A 200 -22.39 -7.07 -20.84
C MET A 200 -21.05 -6.83 -21.55
N THR A 201 -20.92 -7.32 -22.79
CA THR A 201 -19.73 -7.08 -23.61
C THR A 201 -19.50 -5.59 -23.86
N ARG A 202 -20.56 -4.83 -24.20
CA ARG A 202 -20.45 -3.38 -24.39
C ARG A 202 -20.02 -2.66 -23.12
N LEU A 203 -20.65 -2.95 -21.98
CA LEU A 203 -20.29 -2.35 -20.69
C LEU A 203 -18.83 -2.67 -20.31
N PHE A 204 -18.39 -3.92 -20.53
CA PHE A 204 -17.01 -4.32 -20.28
C PHE A 204 -16.01 -3.55 -21.15
N ASN A 205 -16.30 -3.46 -22.46
CA ASN A 205 -15.44 -2.75 -23.42
C ASN A 205 -15.44 -1.23 -23.20
N ALA A 206 -16.57 -0.67 -22.76
CA ALA A 206 -16.69 0.75 -22.40
C ALA A 206 -16.01 1.08 -21.06
N GLY A 207 -15.61 0.07 -20.27
CA GLY A 207 -15.05 0.29 -18.93
C GLY A 207 -16.09 0.71 -17.88
N GLU A 208 -17.38 0.53 -18.16
CA GLU A 208 -18.49 0.81 -17.23
C GLU A 208 -18.62 -0.33 -16.20
N LEU A 209 -17.55 -0.55 -15.43
CA LEU A 209 -17.35 -1.75 -14.62
C LEU A 209 -18.38 -1.90 -13.49
N ARG A 210 -18.78 -0.79 -12.86
CA ARG A 210 -19.80 -0.80 -11.79
C ARG A 210 -21.18 -1.17 -12.33
N GLU A 211 -21.57 -0.62 -13.49
CA GLU A 211 -22.83 -1.01 -14.12
C GLU A 211 -22.78 -2.48 -14.56
N LEU A 212 -21.64 -2.91 -15.14
CA LEU A 212 -21.44 -4.31 -15.50
C LEU A 212 -21.54 -5.24 -14.28
N GLU A 213 -20.90 -4.91 -13.17
CA GLU A 213 -20.93 -5.69 -11.94
C GLU A 213 -22.37 -5.84 -11.43
N GLN A 214 -23.12 -4.74 -11.34
CA GLN A 214 -24.53 -4.76 -10.92
C GLN A 214 -25.40 -5.57 -11.88
N PHE A 215 -25.22 -5.38 -13.18
CA PHE A 215 -26.01 -6.04 -14.21
C PHE A 215 -25.72 -7.55 -14.27
N ALA A 216 -24.43 -7.93 -14.28
CA ALA A 216 -24.01 -9.32 -14.24
C ALA A 216 -24.42 -10.01 -12.93
N GLY A 217 -24.36 -9.31 -11.79
CA GLY A 217 -24.85 -9.82 -10.50
C GLY A 217 -26.37 -10.07 -10.46
N LYS A 218 -27.17 -9.26 -11.14
CA LYS A 218 -28.61 -9.55 -11.34
C LYS A 218 -28.80 -10.78 -12.25
N LEU A 219 -27.94 -10.96 -13.24
CA LEU A 219 -27.98 -12.10 -14.14
C LEU A 219 -27.63 -13.41 -13.42
N THR A 220 -26.63 -13.43 -12.54
CA THR A 220 -26.28 -14.63 -11.77
C THR A 220 -27.39 -15.05 -10.81
N ARG A 221 -28.19 -14.12 -10.29
CA ARG A 221 -29.39 -14.44 -9.48
C ARG A 221 -30.54 -15.00 -10.30
N SER A 222 -30.80 -14.44 -11.49
CA SER A 222 -31.90 -14.88 -12.37
C SER A 222 -31.57 -16.14 -13.19
N HIS A 223 -30.29 -16.37 -13.49
CA HIS A 223 -29.79 -17.48 -14.33
C HIS A 223 -28.56 -18.16 -13.68
N PRO A 224 -28.70 -18.74 -12.47
CA PRO A 224 -27.55 -19.18 -11.65
C PRO A 224 -26.73 -20.33 -12.24
N LEU A 225 -27.33 -21.14 -13.13
CA LEU A 225 -26.67 -22.26 -13.78
C LEU A 225 -25.98 -21.89 -15.11
N HIS A 226 -26.17 -20.66 -15.61
CA HIS A 226 -25.58 -20.23 -16.87
C HIS A 226 -24.22 -19.53 -16.62
N PRO A 227 -23.14 -19.93 -17.32
CA PRO A 227 -21.77 -19.48 -16.99
C PRO A 227 -21.50 -18.01 -17.31
N ALA A 228 -22.15 -17.42 -18.32
CA ALA A 228 -21.82 -16.08 -18.81
C ALA A 228 -21.97 -14.96 -17.76
N GLY A 229 -23.03 -15.01 -16.93
CA GLY A 229 -23.22 -14.00 -15.89
C GLY A 229 -22.11 -14.03 -14.84
N TRP A 230 -21.69 -15.23 -14.43
CA TRP A 230 -20.59 -15.41 -13.49
C TRP A 230 -19.25 -14.98 -14.09
N HIS A 231 -19.02 -15.25 -15.37
CA HIS A 231 -17.79 -14.86 -16.07
C HIS A 231 -17.64 -13.33 -16.14
N PHE A 232 -18.68 -12.62 -16.61
CA PHE A 232 -18.66 -11.15 -16.66
C PHE A 232 -18.63 -10.50 -15.27
N LEU A 233 -19.32 -11.08 -14.29
CA LEU A 233 -19.24 -10.62 -12.90
C LEU A 233 -17.79 -10.74 -12.38
N GLY A 234 -17.15 -11.88 -12.61
CA GLY A 234 -15.75 -12.11 -12.24
C GLY A 234 -14.81 -11.10 -12.91
N MET A 235 -14.95 -10.90 -14.22
CA MET A 235 -14.15 -9.91 -14.97
C MET A 235 -14.36 -8.47 -14.48
N ALA A 236 -15.60 -8.07 -14.21
CA ALA A 236 -15.91 -6.74 -13.69
C ALA A 236 -15.25 -6.52 -12.33
N ARG A 237 -15.42 -7.47 -11.41
CA ARG A 237 -14.84 -7.45 -10.06
C ARG A 237 -13.33 -7.45 -10.07
N MET A 238 -12.71 -8.22 -10.97
CA MET A 238 -11.26 -8.22 -11.16
C MET A 238 -10.75 -6.82 -11.51
N ARG A 239 -11.41 -6.12 -12.44
CA ARG A 239 -11.02 -4.76 -12.83
C ARG A 239 -11.39 -3.71 -11.78
N LEU A 240 -12.39 -3.95 -10.94
CA LEU A 240 -12.74 -3.11 -9.79
C LEU A 240 -11.81 -3.32 -8.58
N GLY A 241 -10.92 -4.32 -8.62
CA GLY A 241 -10.01 -4.65 -7.52
C GLY A 241 -10.62 -5.57 -6.44
N GLU A 242 -11.84 -6.06 -6.65
CA GLU A 242 -12.55 -7.01 -5.78
C GLU A 242 -12.05 -8.43 -6.08
N ARG A 243 -10.79 -8.71 -5.72
CA ARG A 243 -10.02 -9.86 -6.22
C ARG A 243 -10.62 -11.20 -5.79
N LEU A 244 -11.08 -11.33 -4.54
CA LEU A 244 -11.58 -12.60 -3.99
C LEU A 244 -12.94 -12.97 -4.59
N GLU A 245 -13.84 -12.01 -4.65
CA GLU A 245 -15.17 -12.14 -5.25
C GLU A 245 -15.08 -12.39 -6.75
N SER A 246 -14.09 -11.80 -7.42
CA SER A 246 -13.72 -12.14 -8.79
C SER A 246 -13.37 -13.61 -8.93
N LEU A 247 -12.46 -14.11 -8.09
CA LEU A 247 -11.99 -15.48 -8.13
C LEU A 247 -13.15 -16.48 -7.91
N ARG A 248 -14.01 -16.23 -6.92
CA ARG A 248 -15.22 -17.02 -6.66
C ARG A 248 -16.14 -17.08 -7.88
N ALA A 249 -16.40 -15.94 -8.52
CA ALA A 249 -17.24 -15.87 -9.70
C ALA A 249 -16.62 -16.59 -10.91
N LEU A 250 -15.30 -16.48 -11.12
CA LEU A 250 -14.58 -17.15 -12.21
C LEU A 250 -14.47 -18.66 -12.01
N ILE A 251 -14.27 -19.12 -10.77
CA ILE A 251 -14.36 -20.55 -10.41
C ILE A 251 -15.75 -21.07 -10.81
N LYS A 252 -16.81 -20.37 -10.39
CA LYS A 252 -18.18 -20.79 -10.70
C LYS A 252 -18.45 -20.86 -12.20
N ALA A 253 -17.96 -19.89 -12.97
CA ALA A 253 -18.09 -19.89 -14.43
C ALA A 253 -17.42 -21.12 -15.07
N ASN A 254 -16.21 -21.45 -14.64
CA ASN A 254 -15.45 -22.61 -15.13
C ASN A 254 -16.04 -23.96 -14.70
N GLU A 255 -16.66 -24.04 -13.52
CA GLU A 255 -17.38 -25.25 -13.09
C GLU A 255 -18.62 -25.53 -13.95
N LEU A 256 -19.32 -24.46 -14.39
CA LEU A 256 -20.51 -24.53 -15.22
C LEU A 256 -20.20 -24.79 -16.70
N HIS A 257 -19.01 -24.41 -17.16
CA HIS A 257 -18.57 -24.58 -18.55
C HIS A 257 -17.09 -24.99 -18.63
N PRO A 258 -16.76 -26.26 -18.30
CA PRO A 258 -15.39 -26.74 -18.31
C PRO A 258 -14.83 -26.82 -19.73
N GLY A 259 -13.52 -26.60 -19.87
CA GLY A 259 -12.82 -26.68 -21.16
C GLY A 259 -12.97 -25.45 -22.07
N ASP A 260 -13.51 -24.33 -21.57
CA ASP A 260 -13.48 -23.07 -22.32
C ASP A 260 -12.17 -22.31 -22.07
N ALA A 261 -11.36 -22.18 -23.12
CA ALA A 261 -10.05 -21.52 -23.06
C ALA A 261 -10.11 -20.06 -22.57
N LEU A 262 -11.19 -19.31 -22.84
CA LEU A 262 -11.30 -17.91 -22.38
C LEU A 262 -11.59 -17.85 -20.88
N MET A 263 -12.43 -18.75 -20.36
CA MET A 263 -12.72 -18.83 -18.92
C MET A 263 -11.51 -19.31 -18.11
N LEU A 264 -10.72 -20.24 -18.66
CA LEU A 264 -9.46 -20.70 -18.06
C LEU A 264 -8.45 -19.55 -17.95
N ASP A 265 -8.31 -18.74 -19.00
CA ASP A 265 -7.37 -17.61 -19.00
C ASP A 265 -7.72 -16.54 -17.97
N HIS A 266 -9.01 -16.21 -17.82
CA HIS A 266 -9.45 -15.23 -16.83
C HIS A 266 -9.31 -15.77 -15.41
N LEU A 267 -9.58 -17.06 -15.18
CA LEU A 267 -9.32 -17.69 -13.89
C LEU A 267 -7.81 -17.73 -13.57
N GLY A 268 -6.97 -18.09 -14.53
CA GLY A 268 -5.51 -18.05 -14.38
C GLY A 268 -5.00 -16.64 -14.06
N THR A 269 -5.53 -15.62 -14.75
CA THR A 269 -5.21 -14.21 -14.46
C THR A 269 -5.61 -13.81 -13.04
N ALA A 270 -6.80 -14.22 -12.58
CA ALA A 270 -7.24 -13.95 -11.22
C ALA A 270 -6.33 -14.66 -10.19
N LEU A 271 -5.95 -15.92 -10.41
CA LEU A 271 -5.02 -16.65 -9.54
C LEU A 271 -3.63 -16.00 -9.46
N THR A 272 -3.12 -15.46 -10.56
CA THR A 272 -1.86 -14.68 -10.57
C THR A 272 -1.91 -13.52 -9.56
N SER A 273 -3.06 -12.85 -9.42
CA SER A 273 -3.22 -11.73 -8.48
C SER A 273 -3.20 -12.14 -6.99
N PHE A 274 -3.33 -13.43 -6.71
CA PHE A 274 -3.18 -14.07 -5.39
C PHE A 274 -1.84 -14.80 -5.23
N ASN A 275 -0.94 -14.71 -6.22
CA ASN A 275 0.33 -15.43 -6.23
C ASN A 275 0.20 -16.97 -6.22
N TYR A 276 -0.92 -17.51 -6.72
CA TYR A 276 -1.11 -18.96 -6.97
C TYR A 276 -0.50 -19.33 -8.34
N VAL A 277 0.82 -19.25 -8.41
CA VAL A 277 1.61 -19.34 -9.64
C VAL A 277 1.45 -20.68 -10.35
N ALA A 278 1.58 -21.80 -9.63
CA ALA A 278 1.58 -23.13 -10.22
C ALA A 278 0.21 -23.47 -10.83
N GLU A 279 -0.86 -23.07 -10.14
CA GLU A 279 -2.23 -23.27 -10.56
C GLU A 279 -2.59 -22.37 -11.76
N ALA A 280 -2.16 -21.11 -11.75
CA ALA A 280 -2.31 -20.21 -12.87
C ALA A 280 -1.59 -20.74 -14.13
N ALA A 281 -0.34 -21.19 -13.99
CA ALA A 281 0.42 -21.81 -15.07
C ALA A 281 -0.30 -23.04 -15.66
N SER A 282 -0.79 -23.93 -14.80
CA SER A 282 -1.54 -25.13 -15.21
C SER A 282 -2.80 -24.79 -16.03
N LEU A 283 -3.50 -23.70 -15.68
CA LEU A 283 -4.68 -23.25 -16.43
C LEU A 283 -4.29 -22.65 -17.79
N PHE A 284 -3.21 -21.85 -17.86
CA PHE A 284 -2.72 -21.31 -19.13
C PHE A 284 -2.21 -22.42 -20.06
N GLU A 285 -1.50 -23.42 -19.53
CA GLU A 285 -1.06 -24.59 -20.28
C GLU A 285 -2.24 -25.35 -20.86
N LEU A 286 -3.28 -25.62 -20.05
CA LEU A 286 -4.49 -26.28 -20.52
C LEU A 286 -5.22 -25.45 -21.58
N SER A 287 -5.24 -24.13 -21.44
CA SER A 287 -5.82 -23.22 -22.44
C SER A 287 -5.07 -23.28 -23.78
N LEU A 288 -3.73 -23.29 -23.76
CA LEU A 288 -2.89 -23.46 -24.96
C LEU A 288 -2.99 -24.87 -25.55
N GLU A 289 -3.17 -25.87 -24.71
CA GLU A 289 -3.47 -27.24 -25.12
C GLU A 289 -4.78 -27.34 -25.92
N ILE A 290 -5.79 -26.52 -25.60
CA ILE A 290 -7.08 -26.44 -26.29
C ILE A 290 -6.98 -25.54 -27.54
N ARG A 291 -6.26 -24.41 -27.43
CA ARG A 291 -6.03 -23.47 -28.54
C ARG A 291 -4.55 -23.05 -28.59
N PRO A 292 -3.70 -23.76 -29.36
CA PRO A 292 -2.26 -23.52 -29.37
C PRO A 292 -1.84 -22.09 -29.76
N ASN A 293 -2.54 -21.45 -30.68
CA ASN A 293 -2.12 -20.15 -31.22
C ASN A 293 -2.92 -18.97 -30.64
N LYS A 294 -3.52 -19.13 -29.45
CA LYS A 294 -4.28 -18.06 -28.80
C LYS A 294 -3.33 -17.03 -28.17
N ILE A 295 -3.09 -15.93 -28.87
CA ILE A 295 -2.17 -14.85 -28.48
C ILE A 295 -2.42 -14.35 -27.05
N ASP A 296 -3.67 -14.08 -26.68
CA ASP A 296 -4.03 -13.58 -25.33
C ASP A 296 -3.55 -14.53 -24.21
N THR A 297 -3.66 -15.85 -24.40
CA THR A 297 -3.16 -16.85 -23.46
C THR A 297 -1.64 -16.85 -23.38
N ILE A 298 -0.95 -16.80 -24.55
CA ILE A 298 0.51 -16.79 -24.60
C ILE A 298 1.06 -15.55 -23.86
N VAL A 299 0.48 -14.39 -24.13
CA VAL A 299 0.82 -13.11 -23.47
C VAL A 299 0.56 -13.16 -21.96
N ARG A 300 -0.60 -13.67 -21.52
CA ARG A 300 -0.90 -13.83 -20.08
C ARG A 300 0.08 -14.76 -19.38
N TYR A 301 0.46 -15.87 -20.02
CA TYR A 301 1.42 -16.80 -19.46
C TYR A 301 2.83 -16.21 -19.41
N ALA A 302 3.25 -15.49 -20.47
CA ALA A 302 4.53 -14.79 -20.47
C ALA A 302 4.61 -13.74 -19.34
N ASN A 303 3.52 -13.01 -19.07
CA ASN A 303 3.44 -12.06 -17.94
C ASN A 303 3.58 -12.77 -16.58
N LEU A 304 2.96 -13.94 -16.41
CA LEU A 304 3.14 -14.76 -15.21
C LEU A 304 4.61 -15.17 -15.06
N ALA A 305 5.25 -15.65 -16.13
CA ALA A 305 6.66 -16.06 -16.14
C ALA A 305 7.60 -14.89 -15.76
N VAL A 306 7.37 -13.69 -16.31
CA VAL A 306 8.08 -12.46 -15.92
C VAL A 306 7.92 -12.19 -14.42
N SER A 307 6.69 -12.28 -13.90
CA SER A 307 6.40 -12.05 -12.48
C SER A 307 7.13 -13.05 -11.57
N CYS A 308 7.36 -14.27 -12.06
CA CYS A 308 8.09 -15.33 -11.37
C CYS A 308 9.62 -15.27 -11.59
N ARG A 309 10.11 -14.29 -12.36
CA ARG A 309 11.52 -14.16 -12.80
C ARG A 309 12.02 -15.32 -13.66
N ASP A 310 11.13 -16.10 -14.26
CA ASP A 310 11.48 -17.09 -15.27
C ASP A 310 11.55 -16.39 -16.65
N LEU A 311 12.65 -15.67 -16.86
CA LEU A 311 12.85 -14.85 -18.06
C LEU A 311 13.13 -15.70 -19.31
N ASP A 312 13.55 -16.95 -19.17
CA ASP A 312 13.74 -17.87 -20.30
C ASP A 312 12.39 -18.32 -20.83
N ARG A 313 11.50 -18.77 -19.93
CA ARG A 313 10.13 -19.15 -20.32
C ARG A 313 9.34 -17.96 -20.85
N ALA A 314 9.49 -16.79 -20.22
CA ALA A 314 8.84 -15.58 -20.67
C ALA A 314 9.26 -15.20 -22.10
N GLU A 315 10.56 -15.29 -22.42
CA GLU A 315 11.08 -15.00 -23.76
C GLU A 315 10.60 -16.00 -24.80
N GLU A 316 10.60 -17.31 -24.48
CA GLU A 316 10.07 -18.34 -25.37
C GLU A 316 8.61 -18.05 -25.75
N LEU A 317 7.78 -17.74 -24.75
CA LEU A 317 6.37 -17.42 -24.95
C LEU A 317 6.20 -16.10 -25.73
N ALA A 318 6.95 -15.06 -25.39
CA ALA A 318 6.88 -13.77 -26.06
C ALA A 318 7.29 -13.87 -27.54
N ARG A 319 8.37 -14.59 -27.83
CA ARG A 319 8.84 -14.85 -29.20
C ARG A 319 7.79 -15.61 -30.00
N ARG A 320 7.20 -16.67 -29.42
CA ARG A 320 6.10 -17.41 -30.03
C ARG A 320 4.89 -16.52 -30.30
N ALA A 321 4.55 -15.58 -29.41
CA ALA A 321 3.45 -14.65 -29.64
C ALA A 321 3.72 -13.76 -30.88
N VAL A 322 4.95 -13.25 -31.02
CA VAL A 322 5.36 -12.45 -32.18
C VAL A 322 5.40 -13.29 -33.45
N GLU A 323 5.87 -14.54 -33.41
CA GLU A 323 5.87 -15.45 -34.56
C GLU A 323 4.45 -15.76 -35.07
N VAL A 324 3.51 -15.99 -34.15
CA VAL A 324 2.11 -16.27 -34.49
C VAL A 324 1.40 -15.02 -35.01
N ALA A 325 1.70 -13.84 -34.47
CA ALA A 325 1.08 -12.58 -34.89
C ALA A 325 2.07 -11.40 -34.86
N PRO A 326 2.89 -11.23 -35.93
CA PRO A 326 3.97 -10.22 -35.95
C PRO A 326 3.50 -8.77 -35.86
N CYS A 327 2.24 -8.49 -36.24
CA CYS A 327 1.64 -7.16 -36.17
C CYS A 327 0.71 -6.98 -34.95
N SER A 328 0.71 -7.91 -33.99
CA SER A 328 -0.13 -7.78 -32.80
C SER A 328 0.52 -6.86 -31.78
N ALA A 329 -0.17 -5.76 -31.44
CA ALA A 329 0.30 -4.82 -30.42
C ALA A 329 0.61 -5.51 -29.08
N MET A 330 -0.24 -6.45 -28.64
CA MET A 330 -0.02 -7.20 -27.40
C MET A 330 1.21 -8.11 -27.46
N ALA A 331 1.48 -8.76 -28.61
CA ALA A 331 2.63 -9.63 -28.77
C ALA A 331 3.95 -8.83 -28.78
N CYS A 332 4.00 -7.74 -29.56
CA CYS A 332 5.18 -6.88 -29.60
C CYS A 332 5.46 -6.24 -28.25
N ARG A 333 4.42 -5.73 -27.56
CA ARG A 333 4.56 -5.20 -26.20
C ARG A 333 5.09 -6.25 -25.23
N MET A 334 4.59 -7.48 -25.29
CA MET A 334 5.08 -8.56 -24.44
C MET A 334 6.57 -8.84 -24.66
N MET A 335 7.02 -8.92 -25.92
CA MET A 335 8.45 -9.08 -26.22
C MET A 335 9.29 -7.94 -25.63
N ALA A 336 8.81 -6.70 -25.76
CA ALA A 336 9.47 -5.55 -25.15
C ALA A 336 9.54 -5.63 -23.62
N ILE A 337 8.47 -6.05 -22.94
CA ILE A 337 8.47 -6.25 -21.48
C ILE A 337 9.57 -7.24 -21.09
N VAL A 338 9.68 -8.39 -21.77
CA VAL A 338 10.72 -9.37 -21.50
C VAL A 338 12.12 -8.78 -21.68
N LEU A 339 12.35 -8.02 -22.76
CA LEU A 339 13.62 -7.35 -23.03
C LEU A 339 13.97 -6.31 -21.94
N LEU A 340 12.99 -5.54 -21.47
CA LEU A 340 13.15 -4.60 -20.37
C LEU A 340 13.56 -5.32 -19.07
N HIS A 341 12.93 -6.47 -18.76
CA HIS A 341 13.31 -7.29 -17.62
C HIS A 341 14.69 -7.96 -17.76
N ARG A 342 15.14 -8.22 -19.00
CA ARG A 342 16.51 -8.65 -19.32
C ARG A 342 17.54 -7.51 -19.35
N ARG A 343 17.11 -6.27 -19.10
CA ARG A 343 17.95 -5.05 -19.14
C ARG A 343 18.51 -4.75 -20.53
N SER A 344 17.74 -5.07 -21.57
CA SER A 344 17.99 -4.68 -22.97
C SER A 344 16.97 -3.61 -23.44
N PRO A 345 16.92 -2.40 -22.83
CA PRO A 345 15.92 -1.40 -23.19
C PRO A 345 16.07 -0.89 -24.63
N LEU A 346 17.29 -0.90 -25.19
CA LEU A 346 17.52 -0.49 -26.58
C LEU A 346 16.81 -1.42 -27.58
N GLU A 347 16.88 -2.73 -27.35
CA GLU A 347 16.19 -3.73 -28.17
C GLU A 347 14.66 -3.69 -27.97
N ALA A 348 14.19 -3.23 -26.82
CA ALA A 348 12.77 -3.14 -26.51
C ALA A 348 12.05 -2.01 -27.28
N VAL A 349 12.74 -0.89 -27.54
CA VAL A 349 12.18 0.29 -28.24
C VAL A 349 11.47 -0.05 -29.57
N PRO A 350 12.10 -0.73 -30.55
CA PRO A 350 11.44 -1.01 -31.83
C PRO A 350 10.17 -1.87 -31.69
N TYR A 351 10.14 -2.80 -30.72
CA TYR A 351 8.93 -3.59 -30.44
C TYR A 351 7.80 -2.72 -29.84
N LEU A 352 8.14 -1.74 -29.00
CA LEU A 352 7.16 -0.81 -28.44
C LEU A 352 6.64 0.17 -29.49
N GLU A 353 7.51 0.66 -30.37
CA GLU A 353 7.12 1.49 -31.52
C GLU A 353 6.19 0.72 -32.46
N GLN A 354 6.48 -0.56 -32.75
CA GLN A 354 5.56 -1.43 -33.49
C GLN A 354 4.24 -1.66 -32.75
N ALA A 355 4.26 -1.84 -31.43
CA ALA A 355 3.04 -2.03 -30.65
C ALA A 355 2.14 -0.79 -30.73
N ILE A 356 2.72 0.40 -30.61
CA ILE A 356 2.02 1.69 -30.74
C ILE A 356 1.53 1.90 -32.18
N GLN A 357 2.30 1.50 -33.19
CA GLN A 357 1.87 1.59 -34.59
C GLN A 357 0.66 0.68 -34.87
N ALA A 358 0.65 -0.52 -34.28
CA ALA A 358 -0.44 -1.48 -34.42
C ALA A 358 -1.70 -1.07 -33.64
N ASP A 359 -1.53 -0.46 -32.47
CA ASP A 359 -2.62 0.11 -31.66
C ASP A 359 -2.20 1.43 -30.99
N PRO A 360 -2.47 2.59 -31.62
CA PRO A 360 -2.16 3.90 -31.07
C PRO A 360 -2.94 4.27 -29.80
N THR A 361 -3.93 3.46 -29.42
CA THR A 361 -4.73 3.68 -28.20
C THR A 361 -4.19 2.91 -26.99
N MET A 362 -3.21 2.04 -27.18
CA MET A 362 -2.61 1.21 -26.12
C MET A 362 -1.70 2.04 -25.20
N GLY A 363 -2.29 2.73 -24.23
CA GLY A 363 -1.57 3.56 -23.25
C GLY A 363 -0.42 2.84 -22.54
N ASP A 364 -0.57 1.55 -22.24
CA ASP A 364 0.49 0.77 -21.59
C ASP A 364 1.76 0.65 -22.45
N ALA A 365 1.66 0.64 -23.78
CA ALA A 365 2.83 0.58 -24.66
C ALA A 365 3.63 1.90 -24.61
N TYR A 366 2.93 3.04 -24.51
CA TYR A 366 3.58 4.33 -24.26
C TYR A 366 4.25 4.36 -22.89
N GLN A 367 3.62 3.79 -21.86
CA GLN A 367 4.21 3.72 -20.53
C GLN A 367 5.51 2.91 -20.53
N ASP A 368 5.50 1.73 -21.15
CA ASP A 368 6.69 0.87 -21.24
C ASP A 368 7.79 1.53 -22.09
N LEU A 369 7.42 2.30 -23.12
CA LEU A 369 8.37 3.07 -23.93
C LEU A 369 8.96 4.25 -23.16
N GLY A 370 8.16 4.96 -22.36
CA GLY A 370 8.63 5.98 -21.44
C GLY A 370 9.66 5.44 -20.45
N TYR A 371 9.43 4.23 -19.92
CA TYR A 371 10.38 3.53 -19.05
C TYR A 371 11.64 3.05 -19.79
N ALA A 372 11.51 2.58 -21.04
CA ALA A 372 12.65 2.21 -21.88
C ALA A 372 13.57 3.43 -22.11
N TYR A 373 12.99 4.57 -22.50
CA TYR A 373 13.74 5.82 -22.66
C TYR A 373 14.35 6.33 -21.35
N PHE A 374 13.63 6.20 -20.23
CA PHE A 374 14.18 6.52 -18.91
C PHE A 374 15.43 5.67 -18.60
N SER A 375 15.36 4.37 -18.86
CA SER A 375 16.46 3.43 -18.63
C SER A 375 17.67 3.70 -19.54
N LEU A 376 17.43 4.29 -20.71
CA LEU A 376 18.45 4.74 -21.67
C LEU A 376 18.99 6.15 -21.38
N GLY A 377 18.47 6.85 -20.35
CA GLY A 377 18.85 8.24 -20.07
C GLY A 377 18.26 9.28 -21.03
N MET A 378 17.35 8.88 -21.93
CA MET A 378 16.66 9.78 -22.87
C MET A 378 15.46 10.45 -22.16
N LEU A 379 15.75 11.32 -21.19
CA LEU A 379 14.74 11.84 -20.27
C LEU A 379 13.61 12.62 -20.98
N ASP A 380 13.93 13.42 -22.00
CA ASP A 380 12.91 14.22 -22.73
C ASP A 380 11.90 13.33 -23.44
N LYS A 381 12.40 12.27 -24.09
CA LYS A 381 11.55 11.25 -24.71
C LYS A 381 10.76 10.48 -23.66
N SER A 382 11.37 10.18 -22.51
CA SER A 382 10.70 9.50 -21.41
C SER A 382 9.49 10.28 -20.90
N VAL A 383 9.66 11.57 -20.61
CA VAL A 383 8.58 12.43 -20.11
C VAL A 383 7.50 12.64 -21.17
N SER A 384 7.87 13.06 -22.39
CA SER A 384 6.88 13.28 -23.46
C SER A 384 6.08 12.02 -23.81
N THR A 385 6.72 10.85 -23.84
CA THR A 385 6.02 9.57 -24.08
C THR A 385 5.13 9.19 -22.89
N SER A 386 5.56 9.47 -21.66
CA SER A 386 4.75 9.19 -20.46
C SER A 386 3.56 10.13 -20.34
N GLU A 387 3.65 11.38 -20.82
CA GLU A 387 2.50 12.27 -20.97
C GLU A 387 1.46 11.67 -21.91
N LEU A 388 1.88 11.15 -23.07
CA LEU A 388 0.99 10.42 -23.98
C LEU A 388 0.36 9.20 -23.31
N ALA A 389 1.11 8.44 -22.51
CA ALA A 389 0.57 7.30 -21.77
C ALA A 389 -0.59 7.73 -20.83
N VAL A 390 -0.41 8.84 -20.12
CA VAL A 390 -1.42 9.43 -19.23
C VAL A 390 -2.61 9.99 -20.02
N GLU A 391 -2.40 10.54 -21.21
CA GLU A 391 -3.50 10.99 -22.08
C GLU A 391 -4.32 9.82 -22.64
N ARG A 392 -3.66 8.70 -23.00
CA ARG A 392 -4.33 7.50 -23.54
C ARG A 392 -5.09 6.72 -22.48
N ASN A 393 -4.64 6.76 -21.22
CA ASN A 393 -5.32 6.10 -20.11
C ASN A 393 -5.39 7.04 -18.89
N PRO A 394 -6.29 8.03 -18.90
CA PRO A 394 -6.37 9.05 -17.85
C PRO A 394 -6.62 8.49 -16.45
N GLU A 395 -7.32 7.36 -16.34
CA GLU A 395 -7.67 6.69 -15.08
C GLU A 395 -6.50 5.89 -14.47
N ASN A 396 -5.39 5.73 -15.20
CA ASN A 396 -4.23 4.96 -14.72
C ASN A 396 -3.33 5.83 -13.83
N ALA A 397 -3.61 5.84 -12.53
CA ALA A 397 -2.80 6.55 -11.53
C ALA A 397 -1.33 6.08 -11.47
N ALA A 398 -1.05 4.81 -11.82
CA ALA A 398 0.33 4.30 -11.86
C ALA A 398 1.11 4.90 -13.05
N ALA A 399 0.48 5.05 -14.21
CA ALA A 399 1.09 5.75 -15.35
C ALA A 399 1.38 7.22 -15.02
N TYR A 400 0.45 7.91 -14.34
CA TYR A 400 0.68 9.29 -13.89
C TYR A 400 1.81 9.36 -12.86
N SER A 401 1.85 8.47 -11.87
CA SER A 401 2.96 8.41 -10.91
C SER A 401 4.31 8.17 -11.58
N ASN A 402 4.37 7.32 -12.61
CA ASN A 402 5.60 7.11 -13.37
C ASN A 402 6.05 8.38 -14.11
N LEU A 403 5.12 9.12 -14.72
CA LEU A 403 5.41 10.43 -15.32
C LEU A 403 6.04 11.37 -14.29
N LEU A 404 5.42 11.51 -13.11
CA LEU A 404 5.92 12.38 -12.04
C LEU A 404 7.29 11.93 -11.53
N PHE A 405 7.50 10.62 -11.39
CA PHE A 405 8.80 10.07 -11.06
C PHE A 405 9.86 10.39 -12.12
N PHE A 406 9.56 10.27 -13.41
CA PHE A 406 10.52 10.62 -14.48
C PHE A 406 10.82 12.12 -14.49
N MET A 407 9.84 12.97 -14.22
CA MET A 407 10.04 14.43 -14.08
C MET A 407 11.02 14.81 -12.96
N THR A 408 11.15 14.01 -11.89
CA THR A 408 12.16 14.29 -10.86
C THR A 408 13.60 14.18 -11.36
N HIS A 409 13.83 13.46 -12.47
CA HIS A 409 15.14 13.29 -13.07
C HIS A 409 15.43 14.33 -14.16
N GLN A 410 14.41 15.07 -14.62
CA GLN A 410 14.53 16.08 -15.66
C GLN A 410 15.25 17.33 -15.19
N GLU A 411 16.24 17.78 -15.94
CA GLU A 411 17.09 18.92 -15.58
C GLU A 411 16.46 20.28 -15.92
N ASN A 412 15.58 20.33 -16.94
CA ASN A 412 15.04 21.58 -17.49
C ASN A 412 13.66 21.97 -16.94
N LEU A 413 13.21 21.36 -15.85
CA LEU A 413 11.91 21.66 -15.23
C LEU A 413 12.07 22.59 -14.04
N SER A 414 11.27 23.66 -14.01
CA SER A 414 11.19 24.54 -12.84
C SER A 414 10.47 23.84 -11.68
N PRO A 415 10.75 24.23 -10.42
CA PRO A 415 10.00 23.72 -9.26
C PRO A 415 8.48 23.91 -9.39
N GLU A 416 8.03 25.02 -9.98
CA GLU A 416 6.61 25.33 -10.20
C GLU A 416 5.98 24.41 -11.24
N GLU A 417 6.70 24.06 -12.31
CA GLU A 417 6.22 23.10 -13.32
C GLU A 417 6.06 21.70 -12.74
N VAL A 418 7.03 21.29 -11.91
CA VAL A 418 6.99 20.01 -11.18
C VAL A 418 5.80 20.01 -10.23
N LEU A 419 5.64 21.03 -9.37
CA LEU A 419 4.52 21.13 -8.43
C LEU A 419 3.18 21.12 -9.18
N ARG A 420 3.03 21.89 -10.26
CA ARG A 420 1.77 21.96 -11.02
C ARG A 420 1.35 20.59 -11.57
N LYS A 421 2.29 19.77 -12.06
CA LYS A 421 1.97 18.41 -12.51
C LYS A 421 1.61 17.49 -11.35
N HIS A 422 2.24 17.63 -10.19
CA HIS A 422 1.86 16.89 -8.98
C HIS A 422 0.46 17.29 -8.49
N LEU A 423 0.14 18.58 -8.42
CA LEU A 423 -1.21 19.03 -8.09
C LEU A 423 -2.25 18.49 -9.09
N GLY A 424 -1.88 18.38 -10.37
CA GLY A 424 -2.70 17.73 -11.40
C GLY A 424 -3.01 16.25 -11.12
N PHE A 425 -2.18 15.55 -10.34
CA PHE A 425 -2.49 14.20 -9.86
C PHE A 425 -3.61 14.24 -8.80
N GLY A 426 -3.51 15.15 -7.81
CA GLY A 426 -4.57 15.37 -6.82
C GLY A 426 -5.88 15.83 -7.47
N GLU A 427 -5.83 16.75 -8.42
CA GLU A 427 -7.00 17.19 -9.20
C GLU A 427 -7.69 16.03 -9.91
N ARG A 428 -6.92 15.08 -10.44
CA ARG A 428 -7.47 13.95 -11.20
C ARG A 428 -7.99 12.83 -10.32
N PHE A 429 -7.31 12.50 -9.23
CA PHE A 429 -7.58 11.27 -8.47
C PHE A 429 -8.10 11.50 -7.05
N GLU A 430 -7.86 12.66 -6.45
CA GLU A 430 -8.35 13.00 -5.12
C GLU A 430 -9.67 13.79 -5.20
N VAL A 431 -9.75 14.83 -6.02
CA VAL A 431 -10.96 15.68 -6.13
C VAL A 431 -12.25 14.88 -6.39
N PRO A 432 -12.26 13.87 -7.30
CA PRO A 432 -13.47 13.07 -7.54
C PRO A 432 -13.94 12.23 -6.35
N LEU A 433 -13.11 12.03 -5.32
CA LEU A 433 -13.48 11.28 -4.12
C LEU A 433 -14.37 12.08 -3.16
N GLY A 434 -14.42 13.41 -3.32
CA GLY A 434 -15.18 14.32 -2.46
C GLY A 434 -14.53 14.57 -1.10
N ASP A 435 -15.30 15.15 -0.18
CA ASP A 435 -14.81 15.47 1.16
C ASP A 435 -14.58 14.20 2.00
N PRO A 436 -13.52 14.16 2.81
CA PRO A 436 -13.23 13.01 3.65
C PRO A 436 -14.29 12.84 4.73
N ARG A 437 -14.59 11.57 5.07
CA ARG A 437 -15.45 11.24 6.21
C ARG A 437 -14.81 11.74 7.52
N PRO A 438 -15.61 12.22 8.49
CA PRO A 438 -15.11 12.55 9.83
C PRO A 438 -14.38 11.37 10.47
N HIS A 439 -13.38 11.68 11.30
CA HIS A 439 -12.58 10.70 12.00
C HIS A 439 -13.10 10.47 13.42
N GLU A 440 -13.37 9.21 13.76
CA GLU A 440 -13.85 8.81 15.09
C GLU A 440 -12.71 8.56 16.10
N ASN A 441 -11.47 8.91 15.75
CA ASN A 441 -10.32 8.77 16.64
C ASN A 441 -10.50 9.64 17.88
N ASP A 442 -10.29 9.07 19.08
CA ASP A 442 -10.30 9.82 20.34
C ASP A 442 -9.24 10.95 20.27
N ARG A 443 -9.68 12.19 20.51
CA ARG A 443 -8.87 13.42 20.46
C ARG A 443 -8.04 13.67 21.73
N ASN A 444 -7.84 12.67 22.59
CA ASN A 444 -6.93 12.78 23.72
C ASN A 444 -5.47 13.05 23.26
N PRO A 445 -4.86 14.19 23.64
CA PRO A 445 -3.51 14.55 23.21
C PRO A 445 -2.40 13.64 23.76
N GLU A 446 -2.61 13.10 24.96
CA GLU A 446 -1.58 12.35 25.72
C GLU A 446 -1.66 10.83 25.53
N ARG A 447 -2.65 10.34 24.78
CA ARG A 447 -2.82 8.89 24.63
C ARG A 447 -1.70 8.26 23.82
N ARG A 448 -1.58 6.94 23.96
CA ARG A 448 -0.73 6.13 23.08
C ARG A 448 -1.23 6.23 21.65
N LEU A 449 -0.34 6.58 20.72
CA LEU A 449 -0.70 6.78 19.30
C LEU A 449 -0.51 5.52 18.48
N ARG A 450 -1.44 5.26 17.56
CA ARG A 450 -1.35 4.20 16.56
C ARG A 450 -0.73 4.77 15.28
N ILE A 451 0.48 4.34 14.96
CA ILE A 451 1.24 4.78 13.79
C ILE A 451 1.21 3.68 12.73
N GLY A 452 0.66 4.00 11.57
CA GLY A 452 0.61 3.09 10.42
C GLY A 452 1.64 3.45 9.37
N PHE A 453 2.46 2.50 8.94
CA PHE A 453 3.41 2.66 7.84
C PHE A 453 2.94 1.87 6.62
N VAL A 454 2.79 2.53 5.48
CA VAL A 454 2.37 1.91 4.22
C VAL A 454 3.55 1.89 3.26
N SER A 455 3.94 0.71 2.79
CA SER A 455 5.04 0.59 1.84
C SER A 455 4.96 -0.68 1.00
N ALA A 456 5.35 -0.57 -0.27
CA ALA A 456 5.68 -1.72 -1.10
C ALA A 456 7.09 -2.27 -0.85
N ASP A 457 7.87 -1.62 0.02
CA ASP A 457 9.33 -1.81 0.14
C ASP A 457 9.80 -2.38 1.48
N PHE A 458 8.94 -3.12 2.20
CA PHE A 458 9.35 -3.86 3.39
C PHE A 458 10.06 -5.18 3.06
N TYR A 459 11.14 -5.09 2.30
CA TYR A 459 12.09 -6.16 1.97
C TYR A 459 13.48 -5.53 1.83
N ASN A 460 14.49 -6.26 1.36
CA ASN A 460 15.82 -5.72 1.08
C ASN A 460 15.76 -4.64 -0.02
N HIS A 461 15.50 -3.41 0.43
CA HIS A 461 15.27 -2.21 -0.36
C HIS A 461 15.76 -0.97 0.39
N ALA A 462 16.04 0.11 -0.33
CA ALA A 462 16.57 1.36 0.21
C ALA A 462 15.75 1.87 1.43
N VAL A 463 14.42 1.90 1.31
CA VAL A 463 13.49 2.36 2.37
C VAL A 463 13.70 1.59 3.68
N ALA A 464 13.89 0.27 3.61
CA ALA A 464 14.10 -0.55 4.80
C ALA A 464 15.35 -0.13 5.59
N HIS A 465 16.42 0.29 4.93
CA HIS A 465 17.64 0.75 5.61
C HIS A 465 17.45 2.07 6.37
N PHE A 466 16.50 2.92 5.96
CA PHE A 466 16.14 4.14 6.68
C PHE A 466 15.13 3.89 7.80
N LEU A 467 14.19 2.97 7.57
CA LEU A 467 13.10 2.68 8.50
C LEU A 467 13.53 1.79 9.66
N MET A 468 14.32 0.74 9.40
CA MET A 468 14.79 -0.23 10.41
C MET A 468 15.35 0.44 11.68
N PRO A 469 16.31 1.38 11.60
CA PRO A 469 16.92 1.96 12.80
C PRO A 469 15.93 2.82 13.59
N VAL A 470 14.88 3.35 12.94
CA VAL A 470 13.80 4.08 13.62
C VAL A 470 12.92 3.11 14.40
N LEU A 471 12.48 2.02 13.76
CA LEU A 471 11.62 1.02 14.40
C LEU A 471 12.31 0.33 15.59
N GLU A 472 13.63 0.11 15.51
CA GLU A 472 14.43 -0.45 16.61
C GLU A 472 14.45 0.45 17.86
N HIS A 473 14.22 1.76 17.72
CA HIS A 473 14.37 2.74 18.80
C HIS A 473 13.07 3.45 19.22
N ILE A 474 11.96 3.24 18.51
CA ILE A 474 10.67 3.84 18.86
C ILE A 474 10.22 3.38 20.25
N ASP A 475 9.73 4.32 21.05
CA ASP A 475 9.12 4.11 22.35
C ASP A 475 7.76 3.41 22.25
N ARG A 476 7.73 2.13 22.62
CA ARG A 476 6.56 1.24 22.54
C ARG A 476 5.50 1.52 23.61
N ASP A 477 5.86 2.27 24.65
CA ASP A 477 4.89 2.71 25.66
C ASP A 477 4.06 3.89 25.14
N ARG A 478 4.60 4.63 24.15
CA ARG A 478 3.96 5.81 23.56
C ARG A 478 3.38 5.59 22.17
N PHE A 479 3.83 4.56 21.45
CA PHE A 479 3.43 4.29 20.07
C PHE A 479 3.15 2.80 19.80
N ASP A 480 1.98 2.53 19.23
CA ASP A 480 1.62 1.24 18.62
C ASP A 480 1.92 1.26 17.13
N LEU A 481 2.71 0.30 16.65
CA LEU A 481 3.17 0.30 15.25
C LEU A 481 2.42 -0.73 14.40
N PHE A 482 1.89 -0.27 13.28
CA PHE A 482 1.22 -1.05 12.25
C PHE A 482 2.02 -0.99 10.93
N ALA A 483 2.27 -2.14 10.32
CA ALA A 483 2.78 -2.23 8.97
C ALA A 483 1.67 -2.65 8.00
N PHE A 484 1.47 -1.86 6.95
CA PHE A 484 0.66 -2.22 5.79
C PHE A 484 1.59 -2.62 4.65
N HIS A 485 1.90 -3.92 4.60
CA HIS A 485 2.87 -4.52 3.68
C HIS A 485 2.27 -4.70 2.28
N ASN A 486 2.67 -3.83 1.34
CA ASN A 486 2.08 -3.75 0.01
C ASN A 486 2.87 -4.49 -1.09
N THR A 487 3.49 -5.62 -0.76
CA THR A 487 4.12 -6.49 -1.76
C THR A 487 3.98 -7.95 -1.38
N VAL A 488 4.23 -8.83 -2.34
CA VAL A 488 4.34 -10.29 -2.12
C VAL A 488 5.79 -10.71 -1.84
N LYS A 489 6.76 -9.82 -2.10
CA LYS A 489 8.17 -10.07 -1.77
C LYS A 489 8.32 -10.17 -0.26
N PHE A 490 9.08 -11.16 0.19
CA PHE A 490 9.36 -11.36 1.60
C PHE A 490 10.72 -12.02 1.74
N ASP A 491 11.64 -11.37 2.44
CA ASP A 491 13.02 -11.86 2.67
C ASP A 491 13.42 -11.68 4.14
N GLU A 492 14.69 -11.95 4.47
CA GLU A 492 15.23 -11.81 5.84
C GLU A 492 15.05 -10.39 6.40
N THR A 493 15.08 -9.36 5.54
CA THR A 493 14.81 -7.97 5.97
C THR A 493 13.34 -7.80 6.31
N SER A 494 12.43 -8.41 5.54
CA SER A 494 10.99 -8.45 5.85
C SER A 494 10.71 -9.13 7.20
N GLU A 495 11.37 -10.26 7.48
CA GLU A 495 11.24 -10.97 8.77
C GLU A 495 11.68 -10.08 9.94
N LYS A 496 12.84 -9.42 9.80
CA LYS A 496 13.34 -8.50 10.81
C LYS A 496 12.39 -7.32 11.01
N LEU A 497 11.93 -6.66 9.93
CA LEU A 497 10.95 -5.57 10.02
C LEU A 497 9.66 -6.04 10.70
N LYS A 498 9.12 -7.20 10.31
CA LYS A 498 7.90 -7.77 10.87
C LYS A 498 7.99 -7.94 12.38
N SER A 499 9.14 -8.40 12.89
CA SER A 499 9.37 -8.54 14.34
C SER A 499 9.32 -7.22 15.12
N LEU A 500 9.52 -6.08 14.43
CA LEU A 500 9.50 -4.75 15.02
C LEU A 500 8.11 -4.09 14.94
N PHE A 501 7.11 -4.69 14.30
CA PHE A 501 5.74 -4.17 14.29
C PHE A 501 4.87 -4.90 15.29
N LYS A 502 3.95 -4.18 15.94
CA LYS A 502 2.93 -4.83 16.77
C LYS A 502 1.91 -5.56 15.89
N TYR A 503 1.59 -4.96 14.74
CA TYR A 503 0.67 -5.53 13.76
C TYR A 503 1.28 -5.48 12.36
N TRP A 504 1.24 -6.59 11.65
CA TRP A 504 1.72 -6.71 10.27
C TRP A 504 0.58 -7.18 9.37
N VAL A 505 0.08 -6.28 8.53
CA VAL A 505 -1.08 -6.52 7.65
C VAL A 505 -0.58 -6.59 6.21
N ALA A 506 -0.74 -7.75 5.57
CA ALA A 506 -0.47 -7.88 4.14
C ALA A 506 -1.61 -7.25 3.33
N VAL A 507 -1.29 -6.28 2.46
CA VAL A 507 -2.30 -5.47 1.75
C VAL A 507 -2.11 -5.44 0.24
N SER A 508 -1.14 -6.18 -0.30
CA SER A 508 -0.89 -6.27 -1.75
C SER A 508 -2.08 -6.82 -2.56
N HIS A 509 -2.97 -7.57 -1.90
CA HIS A 509 -4.15 -8.19 -2.50
C HIS A 509 -5.43 -7.35 -2.39
N VAL A 510 -5.45 -6.30 -1.56
CA VAL A 510 -6.64 -5.45 -1.36
C VAL A 510 -6.60 -4.20 -2.24
N SER A 511 -7.80 -3.64 -2.52
CA SER A 511 -7.94 -2.38 -3.25
C SER A 511 -7.57 -1.18 -2.36
N ASP A 512 -7.31 -0.01 -2.96
CA ASP A 512 -7.07 1.23 -2.19
C ASP A 512 -8.26 1.66 -1.34
N ARG A 513 -9.48 1.34 -1.79
CA ARG A 513 -10.69 1.58 -1.01
C ARG A 513 -10.71 0.69 0.24
N ASP A 514 -10.48 -0.60 0.07
CA ASP A 514 -10.55 -1.55 1.18
C ASP A 514 -9.39 -1.32 2.15
N LEU A 515 -8.20 -0.95 1.66
CA LEU A 515 -7.10 -0.53 2.52
C LEU A 515 -7.48 0.70 3.35
N ALA A 516 -8.16 1.68 2.77
CA ALA A 516 -8.65 2.83 3.52
C ALA A 516 -9.64 2.43 4.63
N GLU A 517 -10.55 1.47 4.38
CA GLU A 517 -11.44 0.94 5.42
C GLU A 517 -10.69 0.16 6.50
N ILE A 518 -9.68 -0.66 6.13
CA ILE A 518 -8.83 -1.38 7.08
C ILE A 518 -8.10 -0.38 7.99
N VAL A 519 -7.51 0.67 7.43
CA VAL A 519 -6.83 1.72 8.21
C VAL A 519 -7.79 2.39 9.20
N ARG A 520 -9.02 2.69 8.78
CA ARG A 520 -10.07 3.25 9.66
C ARG A 520 -10.47 2.28 10.77
N ALA A 521 -10.69 1.01 10.44
CA ALA A 521 -11.02 -0.03 11.42
C ALA A 521 -9.90 -0.22 12.45
N CYS A 522 -8.63 -0.10 12.04
CA CYS A 522 -7.49 -0.10 12.95
C CYS A 522 -7.40 1.17 13.83
N ARG A 523 -8.21 2.21 13.56
CA ARG A 523 -8.16 3.54 14.18
C ARG A 523 -6.75 4.11 14.18
N ILE A 524 -6.07 4.04 13.03
CA ILE A 524 -4.74 4.65 12.88
C ILE A 524 -4.83 6.15 13.11
N ASP A 525 -3.92 6.69 13.92
CA ASP A 525 -3.87 8.11 14.28
C ASP A 525 -2.98 8.90 13.32
N VAL A 526 -1.81 8.35 13.01
CA VAL A 526 -0.87 8.90 12.03
C VAL A 526 -0.57 7.82 10.99
N LEU A 527 -0.95 8.05 9.74
CA LEU A 527 -0.63 7.18 8.61
C LEU A 527 0.52 7.77 7.79
N ILE A 528 1.55 6.97 7.53
CA ILE A 528 2.80 7.39 6.90
C ILE A 528 2.96 6.64 5.58
N ASP A 529 2.95 7.39 4.48
CA ASP A 529 3.35 6.93 3.15
C ASP A 529 4.87 6.86 3.08
N LEU A 530 5.41 5.71 2.66
CA LEU A 530 6.84 5.52 2.44
C LEU A 530 7.21 5.35 0.97
N SER A 531 6.29 5.65 0.04
CA SER A 531 6.48 5.38 -1.38
C SER A 531 6.37 6.63 -2.25
N GLY A 532 5.50 7.59 -1.94
CA GLY A 532 5.19 8.72 -2.84
C GLY A 532 4.84 8.23 -4.25
N HIS A 533 5.35 8.87 -5.30
CA HIS A 533 5.10 8.44 -6.68
C HIS A 533 6.00 7.30 -7.18
N THR A 534 6.62 6.51 -6.29
CA THR A 534 7.38 5.31 -6.69
C THR A 534 6.47 4.10 -6.94
N ALA A 535 7.05 3.03 -7.50
CA ALA A 535 6.30 1.83 -7.90
C ALA A 535 5.64 1.14 -6.70
N GLY A 536 4.38 0.73 -6.86
CA GLY A 536 3.64 0.03 -5.80
C GLY A 536 3.15 0.96 -4.68
N ASN A 537 3.15 2.28 -4.87
CA ASN A 537 2.56 3.20 -3.91
C ASN A 537 1.05 2.98 -3.70
N ARG A 538 0.53 3.54 -2.62
CA ARG A 538 -0.88 3.50 -2.25
C ARG A 538 -1.47 4.90 -2.11
N LEU A 539 -1.02 5.87 -2.90
CA LEU A 539 -1.46 7.27 -2.79
C LEU A 539 -2.98 7.43 -2.91
N LEU A 540 -3.68 6.58 -3.65
CA LEU A 540 -5.15 6.60 -3.71
C LEU A 540 -5.84 6.12 -2.44
N THR A 541 -5.14 5.37 -1.58
CA THR A 541 -5.58 5.10 -0.21
C THR A 541 -5.48 6.39 0.62
N PHE A 542 -4.35 7.10 0.52
CA PHE A 542 -4.14 8.37 1.24
C PHE A 542 -5.11 9.46 0.78
N ALA A 543 -5.42 9.54 -0.53
CA ALA A 543 -6.43 10.43 -1.12
C ALA A 543 -7.82 10.31 -0.45
N ARG A 544 -8.15 9.14 0.12
CA ARG A 544 -9.41 8.88 0.85
C ARG A 544 -9.37 9.34 2.31
N LYS A 545 -8.24 9.89 2.75
CA LYS A 545 -7.97 10.37 4.11
C LYS A 545 -8.40 9.37 5.20
N PRO A 546 -7.93 8.11 5.21
CA PRO A 546 -8.35 7.13 6.23
C PRO A 546 -7.89 7.43 7.66
N ALA A 547 -6.79 8.15 7.86
CA ALA A 547 -6.29 8.56 9.17
C ALA A 547 -6.38 10.09 9.35
N PRO A 548 -6.61 10.57 10.59
CA PRO A 548 -6.77 12.01 10.86
C PRO A 548 -5.52 12.81 10.52
N VAL A 549 -4.35 12.24 10.79
CA VAL A 549 -3.05 12.78 10.37
C VAL A 549 -2.44 11.84 9.34
N GLN A 550 -2.01 12.41 8.21
CA GLN A 550 -1.31 11.68 7.15
C GLN A 550 -0.01 12.38 6.79
N MET A 551 1.04 11.61 6.54
CA MET A 551 2.35 12.12 6.21
C MET A 551 2.97 11.32 5.06
N SER A 552 3.83 11.95 4.25
CA SER A 552 4.76 11.25 3.37
C SER A 552 6.18 11.36 3.92
N TRP A 553 6.92 10.25 3.88
CA TRP A 553 8.29 10.18 4.34
C TRP A 553 9.15 9.19 3.55
N ILE A 554 10.20 9.78 3.01
CA ILE A 554 11.49 9.28 2.52
C ILE A 554 11.56 8.49 1.22
N GLY A 555 10.55 7.73 0.82
CA GLY A 555 10.62 6.96 -0.44
C GLY A 555 10.69 7.82 -1.71
N TYR A 556 10.16 9.04 -1.63
CA TYR A 556 10.06 9.98 -2.73
C TYR A 556 10.39 11.39 -2.22
N VAL A 557 11.42 12.04 -2.77
CA VAL A 557 11.94 13.33 -2.29
C VAL A 557 11.30 14.50 -3.03
N ASP A 558 9.98 14.51 -3.12
CA ASP A 558 9.19 15.57 -3.76
C ASP A 558 7.76 15.54 -3.20
N THR A 559 6.94 16.52 -3.57
CA THR A 559 5.52 16.61 -3.22
C THR A 559 4.71 15.42 -3.74
N THR A 560 3.70 14.96 -3.02
CA THR A 560 2.74 13.95 -3.52
C THR A 560 1.61 14.59 -4.33
N GLY A 561 1.44 15.90 -4.25
CA GLY A 561 0.34 16.63 -4.88
C GLY A 561 -1.04 16.36 -4.27
N LEU A 562 -1.12 15.64 -3.15
CA LEU A 562 -2.38 15.32 -2.47
C LEU A 562 -2.63 16.26 -1.29
N ARG A 563 -3.83 16.85 -1.22
CA ARG A 563 -4.23 17.70 -0.09
C ARG A 563 -4.54 16.90 1.17
N SER A 564 -4.88 15.62 1.01
CA SER A 564 -5.15 14.68 2.09
C SER A 564 -3.90 14.25 2.84
N ILE A 565 -2.69 14.43 2.30
CA ILE A 565 -1.44 14.25 3.03
C ILE A 565 -1.08 15.58 3.69
N ASP A 566 -1.10 15.62 5.03
CA ASP A 566 -0.98 16.88 5.77
C ASP A 566 0.47 17.38 5.83
N TYR A 567 1.42 16.45 5.90
CA TYR A 567 2.83 16.77 6.08
C TYR A 567 3.75 15.97 5.17
N TYR A 568 4.81 16.61 4.73
CA TYR A 568 6.01 15.94 4.24
C TYR A 568 7.07 15.98 5.33
N VAL A 569 7.56 14.83 5.78
CA VAL A 569 8.56 14.75 6.85
C VAL A 569 9.95 15.05 6.29
N THR A 570 10.59 16.08 6.81
CA THR A 570 11.92 16.53 6.39
C THR A 570 12.70 17.09 7.59
N ASP A 571 13.88 17.66 7.35
CA ASP A 571 14.66 18.34 8.37
C ASP A 571 15.23 19.67 7.91
N ARG A 572 15.75 20.44 8.87
CA ARG A 572 16.27 21.79 8.63
C ARG A 572 17.48 21.86 7.69
N PHE A 573 18.15 20.74 7.42
CA PHE A 573 19.28 20.69 6.51
C PHE A 573 18.82 20.41 5.08
N LEU A 574 17.89 19.47 4.90
CA LEU A 574 17.34 19.15 3.58
C LEU A 574 16.35 20.21 3.10
N ALA A 575 15.54 20.74 4.01
CA ALA A 575 14.57 21.79 3.71
C ALA A 575 14.68 22.96 4.69
N PRO A 576 15.66 23.87 4.49
CA PRO A 576 15.74 25.12 5.22
C PRO A 576 14.41 25.91 5.20
N LEU A 577 14.20 26.74 6.21
CA LEU A 577 12.97 27.51 6.37
C LEU A 577 12.80 28.50 5.20
N GLY A 578 11.64 28.47 4.53
CA GLY A 578 11.28 29.39 3.46
C GLY A 578 11.81 29.02 2.07
N GLN A 579 12.61 27.96 1.93
CA GLN A 579 13.26 27.64 0.65
C GLN A 579 12.40 26.80 -0.30
N PHE A 580 11.56 25.91 0.24
CA PHE A 580 10.80 24.93 -0.55
C PHE A 580 9.30 24.88 -0.22
N ASP A 581 8.82 25.71 0.71
CA ASP A 581 7.42 25.67 1.17
C ASP A 581 6.42 25.84 0.02
N GLU A 582 6.73 26.72 -0.94
CA GLU A 582 5.87 26.99 -2.09
C GLU A 582 5.91 25.89 -3.16
N HIS A 583 6.78 24.89 -3.00
CA HIS A 583 6.96 23.79 -3.95
C HIS A 583 6.30 22.48 -3.48
N PHE A 584 5.58 22.51 -2.36
CA PHE A 584 4.91 21.34 -1.78
C PHE A 584 3.41 21.58 -1.60
N SER A 585 2.62 20.52 -1.79
CA SER A 585 1.20 20.53 -1.44
C SER A 585 0.99 20.32 0.07
N GLU A 586 1.90 19.56 0.67
CA GLU A 586 1.96 19.23 2.08
C GLU A 586 2.70 20.31 2.87
N ARG A 587 2.43 20.40 4.17
CA ARG A 587 3.25 21.23 5.04
C ARG A 587 4.57 20.52 5.35
N LEU A 588 5.69 21.20 5.16
CA LEU A 588 6.99 20.64 5.51
C LEU A 588 7.14 20.52 7.04
N LEU A 589 7.05 19.30 7.56
CA LEU A 589 7.33 18.98 8.96
C LEU A 589 8.85 18.92 9.14
N ARG A 590 9.44 20.09 9.44
CA ARG A 590 10.88 20.27 9.61
C ARG A 590 11.34 19.86 11.00
N LEU A 591 12.02 18.72 11.07
CA LEU A 591 12.65 18.22 12.28
C LEU A 591 14.11 18.69 12.39
N ASP A 592 14.75 18.45 13.54
CA ASP A 592 16.20 18.68 13.66
C ASP A 592 16.99 17.67 12.80
N SER A 593 16.57 16.41 12.79
CA SER A 593 17.00 15.39 11.83
C SER A 593 15.87 14.39 11.56
N ALA A 594 15.68 14.02 10.29
CA ALA A 594 14.62 13.08 9.86
C ALA A 594 15.17 11.86 9.10
N VAL A 595 16.50 11.72 9.01
CA VAL A 595 17.17 10.67 8.21
C VAL A 595 18.04 9.84 9.14
N ALA A 596 17.58 8.63 9.45
CA ALA A 596 18.37 7.58 10.08
C ALA A 596 18.80 6.57 9.01
N PHE A 597 19.93 5.90 9.18
CA PHE A 597 20.40 4.92 8.20
C PHE A 597 21.13 3.76 8.88
N THR A 598 20.83 2.54 8.45
CA THR A 598 21.56 1.34 8.90
C THR A 598 22.84 1.20 8.09
N PHE A 599 23.97 1.58 8.69
CA PHE A 599 25.27 1.27 8.11
C PHE A 599 25.59 -0.22 8.26
N ASP A 600 26.20 -0.79 7.22
CA ASP A 600 26.64 -2.19 7.23
C ASP A 600 27.78 -2.37 8.25
N GLN A 601 27.56 -3.24 9.24
CA GLN A 601 28.53 -3.53 10.29
C GLN A 601 29.69 -4.42 9.78
N ASP A 602 29.43 -5.20 8.73
CA ASP A 602 30.43 -6.05 8.06
C ASP A 602 31.09 -5.32 6.87
N ALA A 603 30.88 -4.00 6.78
CA ALA A 603 31.53 -3.15 5.79
C ALA A 603 33.05 -3.34 5.84
N PRO A 604 33.73 -3.44 4.69
CA PRO A 604 35.19 -3.54 4.65
C PRO A 604 35.88 -2.39 5.40
N PRO A 605 37.13 -2.58 5.86
CA PRO A 605 37.87 -1.50 6.48
C PRO A 605 38.08 -0.35 5.49
N VAL A 606 38.06 0.88 6.01
CA VAL A 606 38.42 2.06 5.22
C VAL A 606 39.92 2.00 4.93
N GLY A 607 40.28 1.78 3.66
CA GLY A 607 41.67 1.76 3.22
C GLY A 607 42.33 3.15 3.23
N PRO A 608 43.65 3.27 3.01
CA PRO A 608 44.32 4.56 2.84
C PRO A 608 43.78 5.30 1.60
N ALA A 609 43.98 6.63 1.53
CA ALA A 609 43.56 7.43 0.38
C ALA A 609 44.26 6.97 -0.92
N PRO A 610 43.50 6.53 -1.96
CA PRO A 610 44.05 6.02 -3.22
C PRO A 610 45.05 6.96 -3.89
N MET A 611 44.83 8.27 -3.84
CA MET A 611 45.72 9.24 -4.46
C MET A 611 47.14 9.24 -3.90
N LEU A 612 47.34 8.84 -2.63
CA LEU A 612 48.67 8.70 -2.05
C LEU A 612 49.45 7.53 -2.65
N ARG A 613 48.76 6.48 -3.08
CA ARG A 613 49.34 5.30 -3.75
C ARG A 613 49.51 5.54 -5.25
N ASN A 614 48.49 6.11 -5.88
CA ASN A 614 48.37 6.18 -7.33
C ASN A 614 49.09 7.41 -7.92
N GLY A 615 49.32 8.47 -7.12
CA GLY A 615 49.90 9.74 -7.57
C GLY A 615 48.93 10.68 -8.28
N PHE A 616 47.65 10.31 -8.36
CA PHE A 616 46.57 11.11 -8.96
C PHE A 616 45.27 10.91 -8.18
N VAL A 617 44.36 11.90 -8.23
CA VAL A 617 43.03 11.78 -7.63
C VAL A 617 42.13 10.87 -8.47
N THR A 618 41.36 10.01 -7.82
CA THR A 618 40.30 9.22 -8.45
C THR A 618 38.94 9.71 -7.97
N PHE A 619 38.20 10.34 -8.87
CA PHE A 619 36.80 10.64 -8.68
C PHE A 619 35.96 9.36 -8.85
N GLY A 620 34.81 9.26 -8.19
CA GLY A 620 33.91 8.12 -8.36
C GLY A 620 32.46 8.54 -8.39
N SER A 621 31.61 7.82 -9.13
CA SER A 621 30.16 7.95 -9.01
C SER A 621 29.53 6.57 -9.10
N PHE A 622 28.85 6.15 -8.04
CA PHE A 622 28.16 4.86 -7.99
C PHE A 622 26.63 5.01 -8.06
N ASN A 623 26.17 6.13 -8.62
CA ASN A 623 24.77 6.32 -8.96
C ASN A 623 24.37 5.45 -10.16
N ARG A 624 23.09 5.10 -10.24
CA ARG A 624 22.54 4.39 -11.41
C ARG A 624 22.63 5.29 -12.66
N PRO A 625 22.82 4.71 -13.87
CA PRO A 625 22.93 5.49 -15.10
C PRO A 625 21.78 6.47 -15.35
N GLY A 626 20.54 6.13 -14.96
CA GLY A 626 19.38 7.02 -15.11
C GLY A 626 19.43 8.31 -14.26
N LYS A 627 20.45 8.53 -13.42
CA LYS A 627 20.70 9.81 -12.74
C LYS A 627 21.78 10.66 -13.42
N ILE A 628 22.50 10.10 -14.39
CA ILE A 628 23.62 10.77 -15.06
C ILE A 628 23.04 11.52 -16.26
N THR A 629 22.74 12.81 -16.08
CA THR A 629 22.22 13.68 -17.14
C THR A 629 23.33 14.34 -17.95
N SER A 630 22.96 15.10 -19.00
CA SER A 630 23.91 15.94 -19.73
C SER A 630 24.60 16.94 -18.81
N THR A 631 23.84 17.66 -17.97
CA THR A 631 24.41 18.61 -16.99
C THR A 631 25.41 17.93 -16.06
N THR A 632 25.10 16.72 -15.59
CA THR A 632 26.02 15.94 -14.75
C THR A 632 27.33 15.64 -15.50
N LEU A 633 27.24 15.21 -16.77
CA LEU A 633 28.42 14.92 -17.60
C LEU A 633 29.22 16.19 -17.92
N ASP A 634 28.56 17.33 -18.12
CA ASP A 634 29.20 18.64 -18.33
C ASP A 634 30.04 19.03 -17.10
N LEU A 635 29.48 18.91 -15.89
CA LEU A 635 30.18 19.20 -14.63
C LEU A 635 31.37 18.26 -14.41
N TRP A 636 31.17 16.95 -14.59
CA TRP A 636 32.24 15.97 -14.42
C TRP A 636 33.36 16.19 -15.44
N ALA A 637 33.03 16.46 -16.70
CA ALA A 637 34.02 16.74 -17.73
C ALA A 637 34.78 18.04 -17.44
N ALA A 638 34.09 19.11 -17.04
CA ALA A 638 34.73 20.37 -16.66
C ALA A 638 35.72 20.16 -15.49
N LEU A 639 35.34 19.40 -14.48
CA LEU A 639 36.22 19.06 -13.35
C LEU A 639 37.42 18.19 -13.79
N LEU A 640 37.18 17.17 -14.60
CA LEU A 640 38.26 16.32 -15.14
C LEU A 640 39.21 17.13 -16.02
N ASN A 641 38.72 18.10 -16.78
CA ASN A 641 39.57 18.98 -17.60
C ASN A 641 40.37 19.98 -16.74
N ALA A 642 39.80 20.44 -15.61
CA ALA A 642 40.51 21.26 -14.62
C ALA A 642 41.59 20.49 -13.84
N VAL A 643 41.50 19.15 -13.78
CA VAL A 643 42.47 18.27 -13.12
C VAL A 643 42.96 17.19 -14.10
N PRO A 644 43.94 17.48 -14.98
CA PRO A 644 44.25 16.64 -16.15
C PRO A 644 44.62 15.18 -15.84
N ASP A 645 45.30 14.92 -14.72
CA ASP A 645 45.72 13.58 -14.32
C ASP A 645 44.64 12.78 -13.58
N ALA A 646 43.51 13.41 -13.23
CA ALA A 646 42.44 12.76 -12.49
C ALA A 646 41.80 11.63 -13.31
N ARG A 647 41.31 10.60 -12.62
CA ARG A 647 40.52 9.52 -13.23
C ARG A 647 39.13 9.48 -12.65
N ILE A 648 38.19 8.82 -13.33
CA ILE A 648 36.84 8.61 -12.83
C ILE A 648 36.45 7.13 -12.88
N LEU A 649 35.88 6.63 -11.79
CA LEU A 649 35.26 5.31 -11.68
C LEU A 649 33.73 5.45 -11.64
N ILE A 650 33.04 4.95 -12.66
CA ILE A 650 31.57 4.99 -12.77
C ILE A 650 31.00 3.60 -12.51
N GLY A 651 30.17 3.47 -11.47
CA GLY A 651 29.57 2.21 -11.05
C GLY A 651 28.16 1.98 -11.61
N SER A 652 27.64 0.77 -11.40
CA SER A 652 26.34 0.32 -11.90
C SER A 652 26.22 0.38 -13.43
N VAL A 653 27.34 0.23 -14.15
CA VAL A 653 27.38 0.21 -15.61
C VAL A 653 27.59 -1.22 -16.09
N GLU A 654 26.48 -1.89 -16.43
CA GLU A 654 26.47 -3.35 -16.67
C GLU A 654 26.81 -3.74 -18.11
N THR A 655 26.32 -2.99 -19.11
CA THR A 655 26.41 -3.39 -20.52
C THR A 655 27.54 -2.64 -21.24
N GLU A 656 28.13 -3.29 -22.24
CA GLU A 656 29.12 -2.66 -23.12
C GLU A 656 28.53 -1.47 -23.90
N ASP A 657 27.23 -1.49 -24.21
CA ASP A 657 26.55 -0.38 -24.85
C ASP A 657 26.52 0.86 -23.97
N THR A 658 26.17 0.73 -22.68
CA THR A 658 26.18 1.87 -21.75
C THR A 658 27.60 2.39 -21.53
N GLN A 659 28.60 1.50 -21.46
CA GLN A 659 30.00 1.91 -21.37
C GLN A 659 30.42 2.72 -22.62
N ARG A 660 30.14 2.20 -23.82
CA ARG A 660 30.45 2.90 -25.08
C ARG A 660 29.76 4.25 -25.16
N HIS A 661 28.48 4.33 -24.78
CA HIS A 661 27.74 5.59 -24.78
C HIS A 661 28.36 6.63 -23.83
N LEU A 662 28.63 6.26 -22.57
CA LEU A 662 29.26 7.18 -21.60
C LEU A 662 30.66 7.61 -22.05
N THR A 663 31.45 6.70 -22.60
CA THR A 663 32.77 7.03 -23.17
C THR A 663 32.65 8.02 -24.32
N GLN A 664 31.68 7.84 -25.22
CA GLN A 664 31.45 8.77 -26.33
C GLN A 664 31.02 10.16 -25.83
N GLU A 665 30.05 10.22 -24.90
CA GLU A 665 29.56 11.48 -24.33
C GLU A 665 30.66 12.28 -23.61
N LEU A 666 31.54 11.60 -22.86
CA LEU A 666 32.67 12.24 -22.19
C LEU A 666 33.79 12.61 -23.18
N SER A 667 34.00 11.83 -24.23
CA SER A 667 34.95 12.17 -25.31
C SER A 667 34.54 13.43 -26.06
N LEU A 668 33.23 13.62 -26.32
CA LEU A 668 32.70 14.86 -26.89
C LEU A 668 32.99 16.09 -26.02
N ARG A 669 33.19 15.89 -24.71
CA ARG A 669 33.56 16.91 -23.72
C ARG A 669 35.06 16.93 -23.41
N CYS A 670 35.88 16.38 -24.31
CA CYS A 670 37.33 16.35 -24.27
C CYS A 670 37.95 15.52 -23.13
N VAL A 671 37.22 14.56 -22.55
CA VAL A 671 37.77 13.61 -21.58
C VAL A 671 38.23 12.35 -22.32
N SER A 672 39.50 11.98 -22.18
CA SER A 672 40.06 10.80 -22.85
C SER A 672 39.60 9.48 -22.20
N GLU A 673 39.37 8.46 -23.03
CA GLU A 673 38.92 7.12 -22.61
C GLU A 673 39.82 6.49 -21.54
N GLY A 674 41.15 6.71 -21.61
CA GLY A 674 42.11 6.19 -20.62
C GLY A 674 41.91 6.71 -19.19
N ARG A 675 41.05 7.71 -18.98
CA ARG A 675 40.69 8.25 -17.67
C ARG A 675 39.43 7.61 -17.08
N LEU A 676 38.71 6.82 -17.88
CA LEU A 676 37.42 6.23 -17.51
C LEU A 676 37.61 4.78 -17.06
N ARG A 677 36.95 4.41 -15.97
CA ARG A 677 36.81 3.02 -15.54
C ARG A 677 35.36 2.76 -15.17
N PHE A 678 34.85 1.59 -15.54
CA PHE A 678 33.49 1.18 -15.24
C PHE A 678 33.47 0.01 -14.26
N LEU A 679 32.48 0.00 -13.37
CA LEU A 679 32.21 -1.10 -12.44
C LEU A 679 30.78 -1.61 -12.70
N PRO A 680 30.60 -2.90 -13.05
CA PRO A 680 29.27 -3.49 -13.17
C PRO A 680 28.61 -3.58 -11.80
N ARG A 681 27.33 -3.94 -11.77
CA ARG A 681 26.65 -4.21 -10.49
C ARG A 681 27.28 -5.43 -9.81
N VAL A 682 27.61 -5.26 -8.54
CA VAL A 682 28.28 -6.28 -7.71
C VAL A 682 27.52 -6.48 -6.40
N THR A 683 27.97 -7.44 -5.59
CA THR A 683 27.44 -7.64 -4.23
C THR A 683 27.65 -6.39 -3.36
N LEU A 684 26.85 -6.23 -2.30
CA LEU A 684 26.98 -5.07 -1.39
C LEU A 684 28.42 -4.93 -0.85
N ARG A 685 29.02 -6.04 -0.40
CA ARG A 685 30.41 -6.04 0.10
C ARG A 685 31.42 -5.56 -0.95
N ALA A 686 31.33 -6.06 -2.19
CA ALA A 686 32.23 -5.65 -3.27
C ALA A 686 31.98 -4.19 -3.70
N TYR A 687 30.73 -3.74 -3.65
CA TYR A 687 30.36 -2.34 -3.88
C TYR A 687 30.95 -1.42 -2.81
N LEU A 688 30.87 -1.80 -1.52
CA LEU A 688 31.49 -1.04 -0.44
C LEU A 688 33.03 -1.02 -0.60
N GLU A 689 33.64 -2.16 -0.92
CA GLU A 689 35.08 -2.27 -1.19
C GLU A 689 35.53 -1.35 -2.34
N ALA A 690 34.71 -1.16 -3.38
CA ALA A 690 35.06 -0.28 -4.50
C ALA A 690 35.30 1.19 -4.09
N HIS A 691 34.77 1.64 -2.94
CA HIS A 691 35.06 2.98 -2.40
C HIS A 691 36.52 3.11 -1.91
N ASN A 692 37.24 2.00 -1.71
CA ASN A 692 38.68 2.01 -1.44
C ASN A 692 39.52 2.34 -2.69
N GLU A 693 38.89 2.58 -3.84
CA GLU A 693 39.54 3.03 -5.08
C GLU A 693 39.17 4.49 -5.45
N VAL A 694 38.39 5.17 -4.60
CA VAL A 694 37.87 6.53 -4.83
C VAL A 694 38.34 7.49 -3.73
N ASP A 695 38.78 8.68 -4.11
CA ASP A 695 39.16 9.76 -3.19
C ASP A 695 38.00 10.72 -2.90
N ILE A 696 37.21 11.06 -3.92
CA ILE A 696 36.03 11.94 -3.83
C ILE A 696 34.90 11.34 -4.66
N LEU A 697 33.71 11.20 -4.06
CA LEU A 697 32.52 10.81 -4.81
C LEU A 697 31.89 12.06 -5.45
N LEU A 698 31.52 11.97 -6.73
CA LEU A 698 30.80 13.01 -7.45
C LEU A 698 29.30 12.70 -7.43
N ASP A 699 28.52 13.69 -6.99
CA ASP A 699 27.07 13.60 -7.00
C ASP A 699 26.48 13.75 -8.42
N THR A 700 25.18 13.49 -8.54
CA THR A 700 24.39 13.61 -9.78
C THR A 700 23.30 14.66 -9.65
N PHE A 701 22.97 15.32 -10.76
CA PHE A 701 21.99 16.41 -10.81
C PHE A 701 20.97 16.18 -11.93
N PRO A 702 19.69 16.53 -11.73
CA PRO A 702 19.13 17.15 -10.53
C PRO A 702 18.95 16.15 -9.38
N TYR A 703 18.92 14.84 -9.68
CA TYR A 703 18.63 13.81 -8.68
C TYR A 703 19.90 13.36 -7.95
N ASN A 704 20.09 13.84 -6.72
CA ASN A 704 21.27 13.51 -5.91
C ASN A 704 21.32 12.05 -5.42
N ALA A 705 22.49 11.66 -4.96
CA ALA A 705 22.74 10.46 -4.17
C ALA A 705 22.14 10.60 -2.76
N GLY A 706 21.32 9.61 -2.35
CA GLY A 706 20.88 9.43 -0.97
C GLY A 706 21.64 8.29 -0.29
N THR A 707 21.18 7.06 -0.52
CA THR A 707 21.85 5.84 -0.02
C THR A 707 23.30 5.72 -0.47
N THR A 708 23.59 6.06 -1.74
CA THR A 708 24.96 6.06 -2.27
C THR A 708 25.87 7.03 -1.52
N ALA A 709 25.39 8.21 -1.16
CA ALA A 709 26.16 9.20 -0.42
C ALA A 709 26.45 8.72 1.02
N LEU A 710 25.46 8.12 1.68
CA LEU A 710 25.61 7.55 3.02
C LEU A 710 26.62 6.38 3.05
N HIS A 711 26.55 5.46 2.08
CA HIS A 711 27.57 4.41 1.95
C HIS A 711 28.96 4.99 1.66
N SER A 712 29.05 6.01 0.83
CA SER A 712 30.33 6.67 0.51
C SER A 712 30.97 7.28 1.74
N LEU A 713 30.18 8.04 2.52
CA LEU A 713 30.62 8.59 3.80
C LEU A 713 31.04 7.46 4.75
N TRP A 714 30.27 6.36 4.84
CA TRP A 714 30.63 5.22 5.70
C TRP A 714 31.95 4.54 5.30
N MET A 715 32.30 4.59 4.01
CA MET A 715 33.56 4.10 3.47
C MET A 715 34.67 5.16 3.42
N GLY A 716 34.49 6.29 4.08
CA GLY A 716 35.51 7.33 4.20
C GLY A 716 35.67 8.23 2.98
N VAL A 717 34.72 8.22 2.04
CA VAL A 717 34.79 9.00 0.81
C VAL A 717 33.79 10.17 0.89
N PRO A 718 34.25 11.43 0.99
CA PRO A 718 33.37 12.59 0.99
C PRO A 718 32.70 12.77 -0.38
N VAL A 719 31.54 13.40 -0.41
CA VAL A 719 30.73 13.60 -1.62
C VAL A 719 30.80 15.06 -2.05
N LEU A 720 31.37 15.34 -3.22
CA LEU A 720 31.29 16.65 -3.85
C LEU A 720 29.91 16.80 -4.52
N THR A 721 29.17 17.81 -4.09
CA THR A 721 27.80 18.10 -4.53
C THR A 721 27.61 19.61 -4.68
N MET A 722 26.42 20.08 -5.07
CA MET A 722 26.06 21.51 -5.11
C MET A 722 24.61 21.71 -4.71
N ASN A 723 24.27 22.93 -4.28
CA ASN A 723 22.90 23.30 -4.00
C ASN A 723 22.07 23.37 -5.30
N GLY A 724 20.81 22.98 -5.21
CA GLY A 724 19.86 23.02 -6.33
C GLY A 724 18.57 23.76 -6.01
N SER A 725 17.75 24.01 -7.03
CA SER A 725 16.46 24.70 -6.89
C SER A 725 15.33 23.82 -6.32
N ARG A 726 15.52 22.49 -6.29
CA ARG A 726 14.54 21.51 -5.79
C ARG A 726 15.08 20.76 -4.59
N MET A 727 14.22 20.35 -3.67
CA MET A 727 14.63 19.64 -2.44
C MET A 727 15.44 18.37 -2.72
N LEU A 728 15.05 17.57 -3.72
CA LEU A 728 15.79 16.36 -4.14
C LEU A 728 17.22 16.64 -4.63
N SER A 729 17.48 17.86 -5.10
CA SER A 729 18.79 18.32 -5.58
C SER A 729 19.69 18.86 -4.47
N ASN A 730 19.23 18.79 -3.21
CA ASN A 730 19.97 19.25 -2.03
C ASN A 730 20.22 18.13 -1.01
N VAL A 731 19.92 16.87 -1.36
CA VAL A 731 20.16 15.72 -0.47
C VAL A 731 21.65 15.58 -0.16
N GLY A 732 22.52 15.71 -1.17
CA GLY A 732 23.97 15.67 -0.97
C GLY A 732 24.44 16.80 -0.04
N ALA A 733 23.99 18.03 -0.31
CA ALA A 733 24.34 19.22 0.47
C ALA A 733 23.92 19.09 1.94
N ALA A 734 22.71 18.57 2.20
CA ALA A 734 22.22 18.31 3.54
C ALA A 734 23.08 17.27 4.27
N LEU A 735 23.47 16.18 3.61
CA LEU A 735 24.33 15.15 4.19
C LEU A 735 25.74 15.67 4.49
N MET A 736 26.34 16.45 3.59
CA MET A 736 27.66 17.05 3.83
C MET A 736 27.62 18.04 4.99
N SER A 737 26.56 18.84 5.08
CA SER A 737 26.36 19.76 6.21
C SER A 737 26.24 19.02 7.54
N LYS A 738 25.46 17.93 7.60
CA LYS A 738 25.36 17.07 8.79
C LYS A 738 26.68 16.38 9.14
N ALA A 739 27.51 16.08 8.15
CA ALA A 739 28.84 15.51 8.33
C ALA A 739 29.92 16.56 8.66
N GLU A 740 29.58 17.85 8.78
CA GLU A 740 30.51 18.98 8.98
C GLU A 740 31.55 19.09 7.86
N LEU A 741 31.12 18.94 6.61
CA LEU A 741 31.94 19.03 5.39
C LEU A 741 31.39 20.06 4.39
N PRO A 742 31.14 21.33 4.79
CA PRO A 742 30.55 22.34 3.92
C PRO A 742 31.42 22.67 2.69
N ASP A 743 32.74 22.46 2.77
CA ASP A 743 33.67 22.70 1.65
C ASP A 743 33.46 21.75 0.46
N PHE A 744 32.66 20.69 0.63
CA PHE A 744 32.27 19.75 -0.42
C PHE A 744 30.93 20.12 -1.08
N VAL A 745 30.34 21.27 -0.74
CA VAL A 745 29.08 21.76 -1.31
C VAL A 745 29.35 23.01 -2.13
N GLY A 746 29.20 22.92 -3.45
CA GLY A 746 29.23 24.06 -4.36
C GLY A 746 27.95 24.89 -4.31
N GLU A 747 28.06 26.20 -4.55
CA GLU A 747 26.89 27.07 -4.72
C GLU A 747 26.25 26.90 -6.10
N ASP A 748 27.06 26.64 -7.12
CA ASP A 748 26.68 26.39 -8.50
C ASP A 748 27.69 25.47 -9.20
N GLY A 749 27.55 25.31 -10.52
CA GLY A 749 28.42 24.45 -11.32
C GLY A 749 29.87 24.94 -11.43
N GLU A 750 30.11 26.26 -11.44
CA GLU A 750 31.47 26.80 -11.49
C GLU A 750 32.18 26.58 -10.15
N ASP A 751 31.47 26.83 -9.04
CA ASP A 751 31.98 26.58 -7.70
C ASP A 751 32.19 25.09 -7.43
N PHE A 752 31.31 24.21 -7.93
CA PHE A 752 31.51 22.76 -7.89
C PHE A 752 32.85 22.35 -8.52
N VAL A 753 33.15 22.86 -9.72
CA VAL A 753 34.41 22.57 -10.43
C VAL A 753 35.60 23.15 -9.68
N SER A 754 35.49 24.40 -9.23
CA SER A 754 36.55 25.11 -8.49
C SER A 754 36.92 24.39 -7.19
N LYS A 755 35.92 24.05 -6.36
CA LYS A 755 36.10 23.29 -5.11
C LYS A 755 36.67 21.90 -5.37
N GLY A 756 36.13 21.18 -6.35
CA GLY A 756 36.65 19.86 -6.74
C GLY A 756 38.13 19.90 -7.14
N ALA A 757 38.52 20.88 -7.96
CA ALA A 757 39.91 21.06 -8.39
C ALA A 757 40.84 21.50 -7.25
N ALA A 758 40.35 22.29 -6.29
CA ALA A 758 41.09 22.67 -5.10
C ALA A 758 41.29 21.49 -4.14
N LEU A 759 40.25 20.68 -3.91
CA LEU A 759 40.31 19.49 -3.06
C LEU A 759 41.23 18.41 -3.63
N ALA A 760 41.23 18.23 -4.96
CA ALA A 760 42.13 17.31 -5.66
C ALA A 760 43.62 17.58 -5.41
N LYS A 761 43.99 18.79 -4.96
CA LYS A 761 45.37 19.18 -4.64
C LYS A 761 45.72 19.01 -3.15
N GLN A 762 44.83 18.43 -2.34
CA GLN A 762 44.99 18.32 -0.89
C GLN A 762 44.99 16.86 -0.40
N PRO A 763 46.00 16.04 -0.80
CA PRO A 763 46.03 14.62 -0.48
C PRO A 763 46.02 14.32 1.02
N HIS A 764 46.70 15.14 1.83
CA HIS A 764 46.74 14.94 3.29
C HIS A 764 45.42 15.32 3.96
N LEU A 765 44.70 16.32 3.45
CA LEU A 765 43.36 16.66 3.94
C LEU A 765 42.40 15.49 3.68
N LEU A 766 42.34 15.01 2.43
CA LEU A 766 41.46 13.91 2.02
C LEU A 766 41.79 12.62 2.79
N ALA A 767 43.08 12.30 2.97
CA ALA A 767 43.51 11.17 3.79
C ALA A 767 43.07 11.29 5.26
N GLY A 768 43.16 12.48 5.85
CA GLY A 768 42.72 12.75 7.22
C GLY A 768 41.20 12.62 7.38
N ILE A 769 40.43 13.19 6.45
CA ILE A 769 38.96 13.05 6.42
C ILE A 769 38.57 11.56 6.31
N ARG A 770 39.19 10.85 5.36
CA ARG A 770 38.92 9.44 5.10
C ARG A 770 39.17 8.54 6.31
N ALA A 771 40.33 8.70 6.95
CA ALA A 771 40.73 7.87 8.08
C ALA A 771 39.82 8.03 9.31
N GLY A 772 39.20 9.21 9.51
CA GLY A 772 38.35 9.50 10.65
C GLY A 772 36.85 9.61 10.35
N MET A 773 36.40 9.22 9.15
CA MET A 773 35.04 9.51 8.70
C MET A 773 33.98 8.74 9.51
N ARG A 774 34.21 7.47 9.83
CA ARG A 774 33.24 6.69 10.63
C ARG A 774 33.07 7.29 12.02
N GLU A 775 34.17 7.66 12.68
CA GLU A 775 34.14 8.33 13.97
C GLU A 775 33.46 9.70 13.89
N ARG A 776 33.71 10.46 12.81
CA ARG A 776 33.04 11.74 12.54
C ARG A 776 31.52 11.53 12.48
N LEU A 777 31.03 10.61 11.65
CA LEU A 777 29.59 10.34 11.54
C LEU A 777 28.98 9.88 12.88
N MET A 778 29.66 8.97 13.58
CA MET A 778 29.15 8.40 14.84
C MET A 778 29.15 9.39 16.01
N ARG A 779 29.99 10.43 15.97
CA ARG A 779 29.98 11.52 16.96
C ARG A 779 28.84 12.51 16.73
N GLN A 780 28.39 12.63 15.48
CA GLN A 780 27.32 13.55 15.14
C GLN A 780 25.97 13.00 15.60
N GLN A 781 25.33 13.73 16.52
CA GLN A 781 24.01 13.40 17.02
C GLN A 781 22.97 13.28 15.88
N LEU A 782 23.16 14.02 14.79
CA LEU A 782 22.29 14.06 13.61
C LEU A 782 22.23 12.72 12.83
N PHE A 783 23.25 11.85 12.98
CA PHE A 783 23.26 10.48 12.41
C PHE A 783 22.90 9.40 13.44
N SER A 784 22.68 9.76 14.71
CA SER A 784 22.30 8.81 15.75
C SER A 784 20.86 8.32 15.53
N ALA A 785 20.69 7.02 15.26
CA ALA A 785 19.38 6.38 15.11
C ALA A 785 18.42 6.74 16.26
N ARG A 786 18.89 6.68 17.51
CA ARG A 786 18.09 7.01 18.69
C ARG A 786 17.67 8.49 18.72
N TYR A 787 18.55 9.40 18.31
CA TYR A 787 18.20 10.82 18.28
C TYR A 787 17.20 11.15 17.17
N VAL A 788 17.46 10.67 15.96
CA VAL A 788 16.56 10.85 14.82
C VAL A 788 15.18 10.27 15.14
N THR A 789 15.12 9.12 15.81
CA THR A 789 13.85 8.52 16.26
C THR A 789 13.09 9.44 17.22
N ARG A 790 13.77 10.05 18.20
CA ARG A 790 13.12 11.02 19.10
C ARG A 790 12.60 12.25 18.35
N CYS A 791 13.33 12.72 17.33
CA CYS A 791 12.84 13.79 16.47
C CYS A 791 11.56 13.39 15.74
N LEU A 792 11.50 12.18 15.18
CA LEU A 792 10.32 11.64 14.50
C LEU A 792 9.15 11.46 15.48
N GLU A 793 9.37 10.90 16.66
CA GLU A 793 8.35 10.77 17.71
C GLU A 793 7.77 12.13 18.12
N GLY A 794 8.64 13.13 18.27
CA GLY A 794 8.24 14.52 18.51
C GLY A 794 7.40 15.08 17.36
N GLY A 795 7.79 14.80 16.11
CA GLY A 795 7.04 15.17 14.91
C GLY A 795 5.65 14.55 14.85
N PHE A 796 5.54 13.23 15.09
CA PHE A 796 4.26 12.52 15.14
C PHE A 796 3.35 13.09 16.22
N ARG A 797 3.90 13.33 17.42
CA ARG A 797 3.16 13.93 18.54
C ARG A 797 2.71 15.35 18.20
N SER A 798 3.58 16.18 17.62
CA SER A 798 3.24 17.56 17.27
C SER A 798 2.13 17.63 16.23
N ALA A 799 2.16 16.78 15.22
CA ALA A 799 1.11 16.72 14.20
C ALA A 799 -0.23 16.24 14.77
N TRP A 800 -0.19 15.25 15.69
CA TRP A 800 -1.37 14.82 16.42
C TRP A 800 -1.98 15.95 17.26
N LEU A 801 -1.15 16.70 17.99
CA LEU A 801 -1.61 17.84 18.79
C LEU A 801 -2.25 18.94 17.93
N ASP A 802 -1.69 19.24 16.76
CA ASP A 802 -2.29 20.19 15.80
C ASP A 802 -3.68 19.71 15.36
N TRP A 803 -3.83 18.42 15.03
CA TRP A 803 -5.14 17.86 14.68
C TRP A 803 -6.15 17.93 15.85
N CYS A 804 -5.74 17.56 17.07
CA CYS A 804 -6.60 17.66 18.25
C CYS A 804 -7.08 19.10 18.52
N ALA A 805 -6.23 20.10 18.25
CA ALA A 805 -6.53 21.51 18.50
C ALA A 805 -7.51 22.12 17.47
N ARG A 806 -7.58 21.57 16.25
CA ARG A 806 -8.54 22.00 15.21
C ARG A 806 -9.94 21.53 15.60
N ARG A 807 -10.78 22.46 16.08
CA ARG A 807 -12.23 22.22 16.22
C ARG A 807 -12.85 22.10 14.82
N GLU A 808 -13.74 21.13 14.66
CA GLU A 808 -14.49 20.87 13.41
C GLU A 808 -15.28 22.09 12.93
#